data_AF-A0A7Y4HB88-F1
#
_entry.id   AF-A0A7Y4HB88-F1
#
_cell.length_a   1.000
_cell.length_b   1.000
_cell.length_c   1.000
_cell.angle_alpha   90.00
_cell.angle_beta   90.00
_cell.angle_gamma   90.00
#
_symmetry.space_group_name_H-M   'P 1'
#
loop_
_entity.id
_entity.type
_entity.pdbx_description
1 polymer ?
#
loop_
_entity_poly.entity_id
_entity_poly.type
_entity_poly.pdbx_seq_one_letter_code
_entity_poly.pdbx_strand_id
1 'polypeptide(L)'
;MKPSPQTIVIGDYTVDLSRELLTDVRGEAVPLRPRAWQVLKLLALRAGCLVSKDELLQQVWAGSVVTEDSLVQAIGDVRRALGKFGRTALRTLPRRGYMLVGATDADAQRCPAETSSVLLGDRLRTEALRRFVGRDAELGHLRSAISPDQPRTPLYFIHGPGGIGKTTLLERLRAEAVACGIGFIMIDAAGIPPRHDAVIAAVTNTFEPDGTARGLEALASGRLASDRNVLVIDSFEHLEPISSWMRDTLLPSLPLQMTVVLAGRQPPDSRWTAHPLWCTGMHCISLDSLSRTESARLLTAYDVAEGSHAAILDLCHGHPLALVMLAAEVRRADRVPQGLGPDLVSELTRRCVAQAPTPLHRAALEACAQALTTSVALLSDVVDAANATILFEWLAAQNYVRASPHGLQPHELVRVAIDEELRWRDAQGWRALQHAINRHLIRRLQEGKDISRTAVELQFLGRHSPLMQRYFDYSALGKMTVGSATEADASGIARLRDAALPPAERVLFDHWRGHSATRTLVARHRDGEVCGVTLVLQLDQLDDRSAAVDPVVNAVRGALGEALHDPEEARTSLMSRFTIPEGERRALNPAMNALQMCHSTLWATEPNLRFYVVVSVHPDHFAPLLEGTGFQRLSGCDLVIDGLPIGCFVHNWQTEPWLDWRDRMLDMPPSSHR
;
A
#
# COMPACT_ATOMS: atom_id res chain seq x y z
N MET A 1 -36.09 47.71 17.26
CA MET A 1 -36.12 46.31 16.79
C MET A 1 -35.45 45.45 17.84
N LYS A 2 -36.05 44.31 18.24
CA LYS A 2 -35.31 43.26 18.97
C LYS A 2 -34.49 42.47 17.95
N PRO A 3 -33.25 42.05 18.24
CA PRO A 3 -32.52 41.15 17.34
C PRO A 3 -33.25 39.82 17.23
N SER A 4 -33.30 39.26 16.02
CA SER A 4 -33.81 37.91 15.77
C SER A 4 -32.99 36.91 16.59
N PRO A 5 -33.62 35.97 17.32
CA PRO A 5 -32.86 34.97 18.05
C PRO A 5 -32.11 34.08 17.06
N GLN A 6 -30.77 34.10 17.10
CA GLN A 6 -29.94 33.13 16.38
C GLN A 6 -29.98 31.78 17.12
N THR A 7 -31.10 31.08 16.98
CA THR A 7 -31.30 29.73 17.50
C THR A 7 -30.96 28.69 16.44
N ILE A 8 -30.02 27.79 16.74
CA ILE A 8 -29.64 26.69 15.86
C ILE A 8 -30.11 25.37 16.45
N VAL A 9 -30.92 24.63 15.70
CA VAL A 9 -31.40 23.30 16.09
C VAL A 9 -30.37 22.24 15.71
N ILE A 10 -30.11 21.29 16.61
CA ILE A 10 -29.14 20.20 16.47
C ILE A 10 -29.81 18.90 16.96
N GLY A 11 -30.65 18.30 16.10
CA GLY A 11 -31.49 17.16 16.49
C GLY A 11 -32.47 17.57 17.59
N ASP A 12 -32.47 16.83 18.71
CA ASP A 12 -33.35 17.09 19.86
C ASP A 12 -32.85 18.23 20.80
N TYR A 13 -32.06 19.18 20.28
CA TYR A 13 -31.48 20.29 21.06
C TYR A 13 -31.51 21.61 20.31
N THR A 14 -31.63 22.73 21.03
CA THR A 14 -31.59 24.09 20.50
C THR A 14 -30.46 24.89 21.16
N VAL A 15 -29.59 25.48 20.34
CA VAL A 15 -28.53 26.39 20.76
C VAL A 15 -29.01 27.83 20.55
N ASP A 16 -29.33 28.54 21.63
CA ASP A 16 -29.62 29.97 21.58
C ASP A 16 -28.32 30.76 21.74
N LEU A 17 -27.77 31.25 20.61
CA LEU A 17 -26.53 32.02 20.58
C LEU A 17 -26.68 33.42 21.20
N SER A 18 -27.91 33.90 21.39
CA SER A 18 -28.21 35.24 21.93
C SER A 18 -28.35 35.22 23.46
N ARG A 19 -28.87 34.12 24.01
CA ARG A 19 -29.02 33.90 25.47
C ARG A 19 -27.87 33.10 26.08
N GLU A 20 -27.03 32.50 25.24
CA GLU A 20 -25.95 31.58 25.60
C GLU A 20 -26.40 30.30 26.32
N LEU A 21 -27.51 29.72 25.85
CA LEU A 21 -28.06 28.46 26.37
C LEU A 21 -28.09 27.35 25.31
N LEU A 22 -27.83 26.12 25.76
CA LEU A 22 -28.24 24.90 25.10
C LEU A 22 -29.50 24.40 25.83
N THR A 23 -30.60 24.13 25.13
CA THR A 23 -31.80 23.50 25.69
C THR A 23 -32.15 22.20 24.97
N ASP A 24 -32.80 21.26 25.66
CA ASP A 24 -33.36 20.06 25.03
C ASP A 24 -34.74 20.32 24.40
N VAL A 25 -35.36 19.28 23.80
CA VAL A 25 -36.74 19.31 23.27
C VAL A 25 -37.83 19.67 24.29
N ARG A 26 -37.54 19.61 25.59
CA ARG A 26 -38.48 20.00 26.66
C ARG A 26 -38.30 21.47 27.07
N GLY A 27 -37.27 22.14 26.55
CA GLY A 27 -36.89 23.51 26.91
C GLY A 27 -36.02 23.59 28.16
N GLU A 28 -35.57 22.45 28.71
CA GLU A 28 -34.72 22.42 29.90
C GLU A 28 -33.27 22.74 29.52
N ALA A 29 -32.59 23.52 30.37
CA ALA A 29 -31.23 23.98 30.11
C ALA A 29 -30.20 22.86 30.35
N VAL A 30 -29.41 22.55 29.32
CA VAL A 30 -28.34 21.55 29.38
C VAL A 30 -27.02 22.25 29.71
N PRO A 31 -26.45 22.05 30.92
CA PRO A 31 -25.27 22.79 31.34
C PRO A 31 -24.01 22.37 30.56
N LEU A 32 -23.28 23.36 30.03
CA LEU A 32 -21.98 23.20 29.39
C LEU A 32 -20.90 23.98 30.15
N ARG A 33 -19.69 23.43 30.22
CA ARG A 33 -18.52 24.16 30.77
C ARG A 33 -18.21 25.38 29.87
N PRO A 34 -17.77 26.53 30.42
CA PRO A 34 -17.59 27.77 29.63
C PRO A 34 -16.73 27.61 28.36
N ARG A 35 -15.65 26.83 28.42
CA ARG A 35 -14.79 26.55 27.24
C ARG A 35 -15.47 25.63 26.22
N ALA A 36 -16.23 24.63 26.67
CA ALA A 36 -17.01 23.75 25.80
C ALA A 36 -18.15 24.52 25.11
N TRP A 37 -18.79 25.44 25.83
CA TRP A 37 -19.77 26.37 25.26
C TRP A 37 -19.14 27.28 24.19
N GLN A 38 -17.97 27.89 24.45
CA GLN A 38 -17.27 28.72 23.46
C GLN A 38 -16.90 27.95 22.17
N VAL A 39 -16.47 26.69 22.31
CA VAL A 39 -16.25 25.78 21.17
C VAL A 39 -17.54 25.52 20.40
N LEU A 40 -18.64 25.18 21.09
CA LEU A 40 -19.94 24.98 20.45
C LEU A 40 -20.43 26.25 19.74
N LYS A 41 -20.29 27.43 20.38
CA LYS A 41 -20.68 28.73 19.83
C LYS A 41 -19.96 29.05 18.51
N LEU A 42 -18.64 28.85 18.46
CA LEU A 42 -17.85 29.10 17.24
C LEU A 42 -18.22 28.12 16.11
N LEU A 43 -18.42 26.84 16.44
CA LEU A 43 -18.83 25.82 15.48
C LEU A 43 -20.28 26.01 14.99
N ALA A 44 -21.17 26.51 15.85
CA ALA A 44 -22.55 26.85 15.52
C ALA A 44 -22.63 28.07 14.59
N LEU A 45 -21.85 29.13 14.87
CA LEU A 45 -21.70 30.29 13.98
C LEU A 45 -21.14 29.95 12.59
N ARG A 46 -20.51 28.79 12.43
CA ARG A 46 -19.97 28.26 11.17
C ARG A 46 -20.50 26.87 10.85
N ALA A 47 -21.77 26.59 11.15
CA ALA A 47 -22.38 25.30 10.85
C ALA A 47 -22.23 24.94 9.35
N GLY A 48 -21.93 23.68 9.07
CA GLY A 48 -21.59 23.16 7.74
C GLY A 48 -20.14 23.41 7.30
N CYS A 49 -19.37 24.27 7.98
CA CYS A 49 -17.99 24.58 7.61
C CYS A 49 -16.97 23.85 8.50
N LEU A 50 -15.82 23.51 7.93
CA LEU A 50 -14.66 22.99 8.68
C LEU A 50 -13.99 24.14 9.43
N VAL A 51 -13.85 24.00 10.75
CA VAL A 51 -13.03 24.88 11.60
C VAL A 51 -11.79 24.10 12.02
N SER A 52 -10.60 24.66 11.80
CA SER A 52 -9.33 23.96 12.08
C SER A 52 -9.06 23.85 13.59
N LYS A 53 -8.19 22.90 13.98
CA LYS A 53 -7.72 22.81 15.38
C LYS A 53 -7.08 24.12 15.84
N ASP A 54 -6.19 24.67 15.02
CA ASP A 54 -5.43 25.88 15.33
C ASP A 54 -6.36 27.10 15.47
N GLU A 55 -7.39 27.20 14.62
CA GLU A 55 -8.39 28.27 14.72
C GLU A 55 -9.26 28.13 15.98
N LEU A 56 -9.65 26.91 16.36
CA LEU A 56 -10.36 26.64 17.62
C LEU A 56 -9.50 26.98 18.84
N LEU A 57 -8.22 26.57 18.84
CA LEU A 57 -7.27 26.89 19.90
C LEU A 57 -7.04 28.41 19.99
N GLN A 58 -6.81 29.08 18.87
CA GLN A 58 -6.53 30.51 18.81
C GLN A 58 -7.74 31.36 19.22
N GLN A 59 -8.96 31.04 18.77
CA GLN A 59 -10.14 31.86 19.06
C GLN A 59 -10.74 31.59 20.45
N VAL A 60 -10.72 30.34 20.93
CA VAL A 60 -11.29 30.02 22.25
C VAL A 60 -10.25 30.20 23.36
N TRP A 61 -8.97 29.90 23.16
CA TRP A 61 -7.91 30.00 24.18
C TRP A 61 -6.88 31.12 23.90
N ALA A 62 -7.29 32.19 23.21
CA ALA A 62 -6.48 33.39 23.02
C ALA A 62 -5.80 33.87 24.33
N GLY A 63 -4.46 33.95 24.33
CA GLY A 63 -3.69 34.42 25.48
C GLY A 63 -3.43 33.37 26.58
N SER A 64 -3.58 32.07 26.30
CA SER A 64 -3.21 31.00 27.24
C SER A 64 -2.33 29.94 26.54
N VAL A 65 -1.32 29.41 27.24
CA VAL A 65 -0.53 28.25 26.76
C VAL A 65 -1.31 26.99 27.10
N VAL A 66 -1.79 26.27 26.09
CA VAL A 66 -2.73 25.14 26.25
C VAL A 66 -2.39 24.02 25.26
N THR A 67 -2.47 22.76 25.70
CA THR A 67 -2.24 21.57 24.85
C THR A 67 -3.50 21.15 24.09
N GLU A 68 -3.33 20.36 23.01
CA GLU A 68 -4.46 19.82 22.23
C GLU A 68 -5.48 19.06 23.09
N ASP A 69 -5.06 18.44 24.20
CA ASP A 69 -5.93 17.68 25.10
C ASP A 69 -7.10 18.51 25.64
N SER A 70 -6.90 19.80 25.84
CA SER A 70 -7.97 20.71 26.29
C SER A 70 -9.05 20.92 25.23
N LEU A 71 -8.68 20.93 23.95
CA LEU A 71 -9.64 20.96 22.84
C LEU A 71 -10.36 19.61 22.72
N VAL A 72 -9.64 18.49 22.86
CA VAL A 72 -10.24 17.14 22.87
C VAL A 72 -11.26 17.00 24.00
N GLN A 73 -10.93 17.49 25.20
CA GLN A 73 -11.83 17.48 26.37
C GLN A 73 -13.07 18.36 26.13
N ALA A 74 -12.90 19.58 25.59
CA ALA A 74 -14.01 20.48 25.27
C ALA A 74 -14.97 19.87 24.22
N ILE A 75 -14.43 19.30 23.14
CA ILE A 75 -15.22 18.57 22.13
C ILE A 75 -15.94 17.36 22.76
N GLY A 76 -15.28 16.65 23.67
CA GLY A 76 -15.87 15.53 24.42
C GLY A 76 -17.08 15.95 25.26
N ASP A 77 -17.05 17.12 25.88
CA ASP A 77 -18.19 17.68 26.63
C ASP A 77 -19.35 18.06 25.73
N VAL A 78 -19.08 18.77 24.62
CA VAL A 78 -20.13 19.16 23.65
C VAL A 78 -20.84 17.91 23.10
N ARG A 79 -20.08 16.86 22.79
CA ARG A 79 -20.65 15.57 22.37
C ARG A 79 -21.51 14.92 23.45
N ARG A 80 -21.14 15.03 24.73
CA ARG A 80 -21.90 14.48 25.85
C ARG A 80 -23.20 15.26 26.09
N ALA A 81 -23.15 16.59 25.98
CA ALA A 81 -24.32 17.46 26.14
C ALA A 81 -25.37 17.27 25.02
N LEU A 82 -24.92 17.00 23.79
CA LEU A 82 -25.79 16.70 22.63
C LEU A 82 -26.26 15.23 22.56
N GLY A 83 -26.00 14.43 23.60
CA GLY A 83 -26.48 13.06 23.73
C GLY A 83 -26.23 12.17 22.51
N LYS A 84 -27.28 11.48 22.03
CA LYS A 84 -27.22 10.58 20.86
C LYS A 84 -26.79 11.27 19.56
N PHE A 85 -26.99 12.60 19.43
CA PHE A 85 -26.59 13.36 18.25
C PHE A 85 -25.18 13.92 18.33
N GLY A 86 -24.52 13.90 19.50
CA GLY A 86 -23.22 14.55 19.66
C GLY A 86 -22.17 14.09 18.65
N ARG A 87 -22.14 12.80 18.31
CA ARG A 87 -21.18 12.25 17.34
C ARG A 87 -21.57 12.49 15.87
N THR A 88 -22.87 12.52 15.55
CA THR A 88 -23.36 12.76 14.18
C THR A 88 -23.35 14.25 13.83
N ALA A 89 -23.74 15.10 14.78
CA ALA A 89 -23.71 16.55 14.62
C ALA A 89 -22.29 17.12 14.67
N LEU A 90 -21.48 16.77 15.67
CA LEU A 90 -20.11 17.28 15.79
C LEU A 90 -19.11 16.29 15.21
N ARG A 91 -18.84 16.41 13.90
CA ARG A 91 -17.93 15.55 13.15
C ARG A 91 -16.47 15.96 13.39
N THR A 92 -15.59 14.98 13.59
CA THR A 92 -14.13 15.17 13.54
C THR A 92 -13.64 14.79 12.16
N LEU A 93 -12.85 15.67 11.53
CA LEU A 93 -12.14 15.38 10.29
C LEU A 93 -10.66 15.15 10.65
N PRO A 94 -10.16 13.89 10.60
CA PRO A 94 -8.81 13.56 11.06
C PRO A 94 -7.74 14.46 10.44
N ARG A 95 -6.80 14.93 11.28
CA ARG A 95 -5.70 15.85 10.92
C ARG A 95 -6.14 17.22 10.34
N ARG A 96 -7.44 17.56 10.34
CA ARG A 96 -7.96 18.82 9.75
C ARG A 96 -8.73 19.69 10.73
N GLY A 97 -9.60 19.12 11.57
CA GLY A 97 -10.36 19.89 12.55
C GLY A 97 -11.75 19.32 12.84
N TYR A 98 -12.71 20.20 13.14
CA TYR A 98 -14.06 19.84 13.55
C TYR A 98 -15.11 20.61 12.73
N MET A 99 -16.29 20.04 12.58
CA MET A 99 -17.40 20.61 11.82
C MET A 99 -18.71 20.26 12.53
N LEU A 100 -19.58 21.25 12.72
CA LEU A 100 -20.95 21.03 13.18
C LEU A 100 -21.87 20.89 11.96
N VAL A 101 -22.60 19.78 11.86
CA VAL A 101 -23.51 19.45 10.77
C VAL A 101 -24.90 19.24 11.36
N GLY A 102 -25.93 19.85 10.77
CA GLY A 102 -27.32 19.70 11.23
C GLY A 102 -28.10 21.01 11.46
N ALA A 103 -27.49 22.17 11.25
CA ALA A 103 -28.22 23.44 11.24
C ALA A 103 -29.07 23.54 9.97
N THR A 104 -30.38 23.32 10.09
CA THR A 104 -31.36 23.63 9.04
C THR A 104 -32.36 24.65 9.56
N ASP A 105 -32.38 25.84 8.96
CA ASP A 105 -33.51 26.76 9.11
C ASP A 105 -34.78 26.11 8.55
N ALA A 106 -35.87 26.26 9.30
CA ALA A 106 -37.10 25.50 9.09
C ALA A 106 -38.05 26.17 8.09
N ASP A 107 -37.79 26.05 6.78
CA ASP A 107 -38.83 26.26 5.75
C ASP A 107 -38.58 25.58 4.38
N ALA A 108 -37.98 24.38 4.35
CA ALA A 108 -37.63 23.67 3.11
C ALA A 108 -38.37 22.33 2.92
N GLN A 109 -39.68 22.29 3.17
CA GLN A 109 -40.47 21.07 3.07
C GLN A 109 -41.21 20.96 1.71
N ARG A 110 -40.49 20.59 0.64
CA ARG A 110 -41.03 20.01 -0.61
C ARG A 110 -39.93 19.48 -1.55
N CYS A 111 -40.20 18.33 -2.19
CA CYS A 111 -39.47 17.73 -3.32
C CYS A 111 -38.13 16.98 -3.01
N PRO A 112 -37.70 16.03 -3.88
CA PRO A 112 -37.67 14.62 -3.44
C PRO A 112 -36.35 13.86 -3.62
N ALA A 113 -36.31 12.66 -3.04
CA ALA A 113 -35.46 11.49 -3.34
C ALA A 113 -33.93 11.70 -3.51
N GLU A 114 -33.20 11.10 -2.57
CA GLU A 114 -31.83 10.57 -2.69
C GLU A 114 -30.95 11.07 -3.85
N THR A 115 -30.14 12.09 -3.58
CA THR A 115 -28.86 12.27 -4.27
C THR A 115 -27.73 11.99 -3.29
N SER A 116 -27.33 10.72 -3.18
CA SER A 116 -26.04 10.39 -2.59
C SER A 116 -24.93 11.07 -3.40
N SER A 117 -23.85 11.49 -2.75
CA SER A 117 -22.76 12.20 -3.42
C SER A 117 -21.99 11.25 -4.35
N VAL A 118 -22.41 11.16 -5.61
CA VAL A 118 -21.77 10.32 -6.63
C VAL A 118 -20.31 10.76 -6.79
N LEU A 119 -19.37 9.88 -6.46
CA LEU A 119 -17.96 10.18 -6.58
C LEU A 119 -17.56 10.20 -8.06
N LEU A 120 -16.53 10.98 -8.41
CA LEU A 120 -15.98 11.02 -9.77
C LEU A 120 -15.61 9.61 -10.27
N GLY A 121 -15.05 8.78 -9.38
CA GLY A 121 -14.72 7.38 -9.66
C GLY A 121 -15.93 6.53 -10.06
N ASP A 122 -17.11 6.78 -9.50
CA ASP A 122 -18.31 5.98 -9.81
C ASP A 122 -18.94 6.39 -11.14
N ARG A 123 -18.83 7.67 -11.52
CA ARG A 123 -19.14 8.13 -12.89
C ARG A 123 -18.18 7.50 -13.91
N LEU A 124 -16.88 7.50 -13.63
CA LEU A 124 -15.87 6.91 -14.52
C LEU A 124 -16.04 5.38 -14.65
N ARG A 125 -16.31 4.65 -13.55
CA ARG A 125 -16.67 3.23 -13.58
C ARG A 125 -17.90 2.98 -14.44
N THR A 126 -18.97 3.75 -14.24
CA THR A 126 -20.21 3.60 -15.01
C THR A 126 -19.97 3.80 -16.52
N GLU A 127 -19.16 4.78 -16.88
CA GLU A 127 -18.80 5.06 -18.27
C GLU A 127 -17.86 3.99 -18.88
N ALA A 128 -16.96 3.41 -18.09
CA ALA A 128 -16.17 2.24 -18.50
C ALA A 128 -17.06 1.00 -18.69
N LEU A 129 -18.02 0.77 -17.79
CA LEU A 129 -18.95 -0.37 -17.85
C LEU A 129 -19.98 -0.28 -18.98
N ARG A 130 -20.25 0.92 -19.53
CA ARG A 130 -21.01 1.08 -20.78
C ARG A 130 -20.31 0.47 -21.99
N ARG A 131 -18.98 0.30 -21.94
CA ARG A 131 -18.16 -0.35 -22.98
C ARG A 131 -17.83 -1.80 -22.64
N PHE A 132 -18.46 -2.38 -21.61
CA PHE A 132 -18.34 -3.80 -21.31
C PHE A 132 -19.06 -4.62 -22.39
N VAL A 133 -18.37 -5.61 -22.96
CA VAL A 133 -18.88 -6.44 -24.05
C VAL A 133 -18.44 -7.89 -23.86
N GLY A 134 -19.37 -8.81 -24.15
CA GLY A 134 -19.15 -10.25 -24.07
C GLY A 134 -19.18 -10.77 -22.64
N ARG A 135 -18.60 -11.95 -22.44
CA ARG A 135 -18.61 -12.67 -21.14
C ARG A 135 -20.02 -13.05 -20.67
N ASP A 136 -20.98 -13.19 -21.58
CA ASP A 136 -22.37 -13.49 -21.26
C ASP A 136 -22.53 -14.85 -20.55
N ALA A 137 -21.67 -15.82 -20.88
CA ALA A 137 -21.64 -17.14 -20.23
C ALA A 137 -21.04 -17.07 -18.82
N GLU A 138 -19.90 -16.39 -18.67
CA GLU A 138 -19.22 -16.22 -17.38
C GLU A 138 -20.03 -15.34 -16.42
N LEU A 139 -20.68 -14.28 -16.91
CA LEU A 139 -21.69 -13.53 -16.15
C LEU A 139 -22.92 -14.39 -15.85
N GLY A 140 -23.36 -15.25 -16.76
CA GLY A 140 -24.41 -16.23 -16.49
C GLY A 140 -24.12 -17.11 -15.28
N HIS A 141 -22.87 -17.59 -15.16
CA HIS A 141 -22.41 -18.33 -13.98
C HIS A 141 -22.26 -17.45 -12.72
N LEU A 142 -21.81 -16.20 -12.86
CA LEU A 142 -21.65 -15.30 -11.70
C LEU A 142 -22.97 -14.69 -11.22
N ARG A 143 -24.02 -14.65 -12.03
CA ARG A 143 -25.35 -14.14 -11.64
C ARG A 143 -25.99 -14.94 -10.52
N SER A 144 -25.67 -16.23 -10.36
CA SER A 144 -26.07 -16.99 -9.17
C SER A 144 -25.37 -16.55 -7.88
N ALA A 145 -24.23 -15.85 -7.95
CA ALA A 145 -23.61 -15.24 -6.77
C ALA A 145 -24.42 -14.05 -6.24
N ILE A 146 -25.02 -13.28 -7.17
CA ILE A 146 -25.86 -12.09 -6.93
C ILE A 146 -27.37 -12.39 -7.08
N SER A 147 -27.78 -13.65 -6.92
CA SER A 147 -29.20 -14.00 -6.83
C SER A 147 -29.77 -13.57 -5.48
N PRO A 148 -31.02 -13.07 -5.40
CA PRO A 148 -31.71 -12.84 -4.12
C PRO A 148 -31.96 -14.16 -3.36
N ASP A 149 -32.10 -15.29 -4.07
CA ASP A 149 -32.20 -16.62 -3.46
C ASP A 149 -30.87 -17.07 -2.84
N GLN A 150 -30.93 -18.03 -1.91
CA GLN A 150 -29.72 -18.58 -1.29
C GLN A 150 -28.82 -19.25 -2.35
N PRO A 151 -27.53 -18.89 -2.43
CA PRO A 151 -26.67 -19.31 -3.53
C PRO A 151 -26.32 -20.80 -3.38
N ARG A 152 -26.51 -21.57 -4.47
CA ARG A 152 -26.13 -23.00 -4.50
C ARG A 152 -24.61 -23.22 -4.49
N THR A 153 -23.84 -22.19 -4.83
CA THR A 153 -22.39 -22.21 -4.94
C THR A 153 -21.83 -21.11 -4.03
N PRO A 154 -21.17 -21.45 -2.92
CA PRO A 154 -20.62 -20.46 -1.98
C PRO A 154 -19.33 -19.79 -2.49
N LEU A 155 -18.57 -20.46 -3.37
CA LEU A 155 -17.26 -20.00 -3.84
C LEU A 155 -17.15 -20.07 -5.37
N TYR A 156 -16.69 -18.98 -5.99
CA TYR A 156 -16.31 -18.91 -7.39
C TYR A 156 -14.81 -18.61 -7.51
N PHE A 157 -14.14 -19.25 -8.46
CA PHE A 157 -12.73 -19.00 -8.75
C PHE A 157 -12.55 -18.64 -10.22
N ILE A 158 -12.25 -17.37 -10.50
CA ILE A 158 -12.01 -16.84 -11.84
C ILE A 158 -10.50 -16.86 -12.13
N HIS A 159 -10.08 -17.44 -13.25
CA HIS A 159 -8.68 -17.45 -13.65
C HIS A 159 -8.47 -17.10 -15.12
N GLY A 160 -7.23 -16.75 -15.48
CA GLY A 160 -6.84 -16.41 -16.85
C GLY A 160 -5.68 -15.40 -16.89
N PRO A 161 -5.06 -15.18 -18.05
CA PRO A 161 -3.85 -14.35 -18.17
C PRO A 161 -4.03 -12.86 -17.77
N GLY A 162 -2.93 -12.13 -17.69
CA GLY A 162 -2.95 -10.67 -17.52
C GLY A 162 -3.67 -9.99 -18.68
N GLY A 163 -4.43 -8.92 -18.43
CA GLY A 163 -5.14 -8.19 -19.48
C GLY A 163 -6.37 -8.88 -20.10
N ILE A 164 -6.77 -10.06 -19.61
CA ILE A 164 -7.92 -10.85 -20.13
C ILE A 164 -9.31 -10.34 -19.70
N GLY A 165 -9.36 -9.32 -18.83
CA GLY A 165 -10.59 -8.65 -18.40
C GLY A 165 -11.17 -9.07 -17.03
N LYS A 166 -10.46 -9.85 -16.20
CA LYS A 166 -10.92 -10.28 -14.86
C LYS A 166 -11.51 -9.14 -14.01
N THR A 167 -10.72 -8.11 -13.70
CA THR A 167 -11.17 -6.95 -12.93
C THR A 167 -12.39 -6.25 -13.56
N THR A 168 -12.45 -6.19 -14.90
CA THR A 168 -13.57 -5.57 -15.62
C THR A 168 -14.86 -6.39 -15.48
N LEU A 169 -14.76 -7.72 -15.50
CA LEU A 169 -15.87 -8.65 -15.22
C LEU A 169 -16.36 -8.51 -13.76
N LEU A 170 -15.44 -8.33 -12.81
CA LEU A 170 -15.77 -8.12 -11.39
C LEU A 170 -16.46 -6.76 -11.14
N GLU A 171 -15.98 -5.66 -11.73
CA GLU A 171 -16.67 -4.35 -11.64
C GLU A 171 -18.03 -4.38 -12.38
N ARG A 172 -18.20 -5.21 -13.42
CA ARG A 172 -19.52 -5.44 -14.04
C ARG A 172 -20.45 -6.20 -13.10
N LEU A 173 -19.97 -7.25 -12.45
CA LEU A 173 -20.72 -7.99 -11.43
C LEU A 173 -21.11 -7.09 -10.26
N ARG A 174 -20.22 -6.19 -9.83
CA ARG A 174 -20.50 -5.16 -8.82
C ARG A 174 -21.68 -4.28 -9.20
N ALA A 175 -21.70 -3.77 -10.43
CA ALA A 175 -22.78 -2.90 -10.88
C ALA A 175 -24.12 -3.63 -10.94
N GLU A 176 -24.13 -4.91 -11.34
CA GLU A 176 -25.34 -5.75 -11.27
C GLU A 176 -25.77 -6.03 -9.82
N ALA A 177 -24.83 -6.33 -8.91
CA ALA A 177 -25.11 -6.54 -7.49
C ALA A 177 -25.74 -5.30 -6.81
N VAL A 178 -25.16 -4.12 -7.05
CA VAL A 178 -25.66 -2.84 -6.52
C VAL A 178 -27.05 -2.53 -7.07
N ALA A 179 -27.32 -2.80 -8.35
CA ALA A 179 -28.65 -2.65 -8.93
C ALA A 179 -29.69 -3.62 -8.33
N CYS A 180 -29.26 -4.79 -7.85
CA CYS A 180 -30.09 -5.74 -7.11
C CYS A 180 -30.17 -5.46 -5.59
N GLY A 181 -29.54 -4.39 -5.09
CA GLY A 181 -29.52 -4.06 -3.66
C GLY A 181 -28.66 -5.00 -2.79
N ILE A 182 -27.79 -5.80 -3.41
CA ILE A 182 -26.91 -6.76 -2.74
C ILE A 182 -25.60 -6.05 -2.37
N GLY A 183 -25.13 -6.26 -1.14
CA GLY A 183 -23.86 -5.71 -0.68
C GLY A 183 -22.69 -6.30 -1.48
N PHE A 184 -21.75 -5.45 -1.90
CA PHE A 184 -20.61 -5.89 -2.72
C PHE A 184 -19.30 -5.31 -2.19
N ILE A 185 -18.46 -6.19 -1.67
CA ILE A 185 -17.15 -5.90 -1.08
C ILE A 185 -16.10 -6.33 -2.10
N MET A 186 -15.42 -5.38 -2.74
CA MET A 186 -14.32 -5.69 -3.67
C MET A 186 -12.98 -5.26 -3.10
N ILE A 187 -12.05 -6.20 -3.10
CA ILE A 187 -10.73 -6.07 -2.50
C ILE A 187 -9.67 -6.42 -3.56
N ASP A 188 -8.68 -5.55 -3.73
CA ASP A 188 -7.49 -5.85 -4.55
C ASP A 188 -6.37 -6.41 -3.66
N ALA A 189 -6.09 -7.71 -3.83
CA ALA A 189 -5.06 -8.39 -3.06
C ALA A 189 -3.64 -7.87 -3.32
N ALA A 190 -3.37 -7.18 -4.44
CA ALA A 190 -2.06 -6.59 -4.70
C ALA A 190 -1.71 -5.47 -3.69
N GLY A 191 -2.71 -4.74 -3.21
CA GLY A 191 -2.55 -3.80 -2.11
C GLY A 191 -2.46 -4.48 -0.73
N ILE A 192 -2.98 -5.70 -0.61
CA ILE A 192 -3.22 -6.32 0.69
C ILE A 192 -2.02 -7.08 1.27
N PRO A 193 -1.82 -6.94 2.59
CA PRO A 193 -1.23 -7.95 3.47
C PRO A 193 -1.64 -9.42 3.29
N PRO A 194 -0.75 -10.34 2.85
CA PRO A 194 -1.00 -11.78 2.99
C PRO A 194 -0.76 -12.25 4.44
N ARG A 195 -1.54 -11.72 5.40
CA ARG A 195 -1.83 -12.42 6.66
C ARG A 195 -3.20 -12.03 7.22
N HIS A 196 -3.62 -12.79 8.22
CA HIS A 196 -5.01 -13.11 8.49
C HIS A 196 -5.83 -11.89 8.93
N ASP A 197 -5.27 -11.12 9.86
CA ASP A 197 -5.87 -9.91 10.44
C ASP A 197 -6.19 -8.82 9.41
N ALA A 198 -5.41 -8.75 8.34
CA ALA A 198 -5.42 -7.63 7.42
C ALA A 198 -6.26 -7.92 6.16
N VAL A 199 -6.40 -9.21 5.80
CA VAL A 199 -7.54 -9.66 4.98
C VAL A 199 -8.84 -9.37 5.73
N ILE A 200 -8.94 -9.77 7.01
CA ILE A 200 -10.12 -9.46 7.84
C ILE A 200 -10.36 -7.94 7.89
N ALA A 201 -9.33 -7.14 8.21
CA ALA A 201 -9.46 -5.69 8.33
C ALA A 201 -9.85 -5.02 7.02
N ALA A 202 -9.40 -5.52 5.86
CA ALA A 202 -9.86 -4.99 4.59
C ALA A 202 -11.32 -5.31 4.30
N VAL A 203 -11.80 -6.52 4.67
CA VAL A 203 -13.22 -6.88 4.57
C VAL A 203 -14.06 -6.01 5.52
N THR A 204 -13.66 -5.88 6.79
CA THR A 204 -14.44 -5.12 7.78
C THR A 204 -14.38 -3.61 7.54
N ASN A 205 -13.23 -3.01 7.24
CA ASN A 205 -13.11 -1.56 7.00
C ASN A 205 -13.89 -1.09 5.76
N THR A 206 -14.12 -1.97 4.78
CA THR A 206 -14.95 -1.68 3.60
C THR A 206 -16.45 -1.60 3.95
N PHE A 207 -16.84 -2.14 5.10
CA PHE A 207 -18.23 -2.35 5.50
C PHE A 207 -18.65 -1.51 6.73
N GLU A 208 -17.79 -1.45 7.75
CA GLU A 208 -17.95 -0.62 8.95
C GLU A 208 -16.69 0.24 9.19
N PRO A 209 -16.56 1.41 8.53
CA PRO A 209 -15.38 2.28 8.64
C PRO A 209 -15.18 2.91 10.03
N ASP A 210 -16.12 2.73 10.96
CA ASP A 210 -16.05 3.19 12.35
C ASP A 210 -15.18 2.29 13.25
N GLY A 211 -14.72 1.13 12.75
CA GLY A 211 -13.59 0.37 13.31
C GLY A 211 -13.82 -0.32 14.66
N THR A 212 -15.08 -0.50 15.08
CA THR A 212 -15.47 -1.07 16.38
C THR A 212 -15.34 -2.59 16.49
N ALA A 213 -15.40 -3.32 15.37
CA ALA A 213 -15.31 -4.78 15.33
C ALA A 213 -13.96 -5.23 14.74
N ARG A 214 -13.32 -6.24 15.35
CA ARG A 214 -12.01 -6.79 14.94
C ARG A 214 -12.03 -8.32 15.04
N GLY A 215 -11.27 -8.99 14.17
CA GLY A 215 -11.19 -10.46 14.12
C GLY A 215 -12.32 -11.12 13.33
N LEU A 216 -12.29 -12.47 13.24
CA LEU A 216 -13.25 -13.24 12.44
C LEU A 216 -14.70 -13.08 12.91
N GLU A 217 -14.92 -12.87 14.21
CA GLU A 217 -16.24 -12.64 14.82
C GLU A 217 -16.95 -11.39 14.24
N ALA A 218 -16.19 -10.40 13.76
CA ALA A 218 -16.72 -9.23 13.07
C ALA A 218 -17.35 -9.58 11.71
N LEU A 219 -16.90 -10.66 11.06
CA LEU A 219 -17.48 -11.14 9.80
C LEU A 219 -18.78 -11.93 10.05
N ALA A 220 -18.92 -12.53 11.22
CA ALA A 220 -20.09 -13.32 11.63
C ALA A 220 -21.17 -12.50 12.37
N SER A 221 -21.06 -11.17 12.38
CA SER A 221 -21.96 -10.28 13.12
C SER A 221 -22.34 -9.03 12.30
N GLY A 222 -23.27 -8.23 12.83
CA GLY A 222 -23.75 -7.00 12.18
C GLY A 222 -24.40 -7.24 10.81
N ARG A 223 -24.36 -6.22 9.95
CA ARG A 223 -24.96 -6.29 8.60
C ARG A 223 -24.23 -7.23 7.63
N LEU A 224 -22.97 -7.62 7.94
CA LEU A 224 -22.21 -8.61 7.18
C LEU A 224 -22.88 -9.99 7.23
N ALA A 225 -23.49 -10.32 8.38
CA ALA A 225 -24.17 -11.59 8.62
C ALA A 225 -25.68 -11.57 8.36
N SER A 226 -26.35 -10.41 8.43
CA SER A 226 -27.79 -10.33 8.13
C SER A 226 -28.09 -10.14 6.64
N ASP A 227 -27.28 -9.36 5.94
CA ASP A 227 -27.58 -8.93 4.56
C ASP A 227 -26.94 -9.88 3.54
N ARG A 228 -27.50 -9.97 2.32
CA ARG A 228 -26.86 -10.69 1.21
C ARG A 228 -25.64 -9.88 0.76
N ASN A 229 -24.47 -10.52 0.81
CA ASN A 229 -23.18 -9.90 0.50
C ASN A 229 -22.38 -10.75 -0.49
N VAL A 230 -21.65 -10.10 -1.40
CA VAL A 230 -20.62 -10.75 -2.23
C VAL A 230 -19.26 -10.18 -1.85
N LEU A 231 -18.34 -11.06 -1.46
CA LEU A 231 -16.94 -10.75 -1.20
C LEU A 231 -16.11 -11.14 -2.42
N VAL A 232 -15.43 -10.17 -3.00
CA VAL A 232 -14.55 -10.35 -4.15
C VAL A 232 -13.11 -10.03 -3.77
N ILE A 233 -12.21 -10.95 -4.08
CA ILE A 233 -10.76 -10.81 -3.91
C ILE A 233 -10.12 -10.91 -5.30
N ASP A 234 -9.81 -9.77 -5.91
CA ASP A 234 -9.06 -9.69 -7.17
C ASP A 234 -7.55 -9.77 -6.90
N SER A 235 -6.76 -10.12 -7.91
CA SER A 235 -5.30 -10.31 -7.81
C SER A 235 -4.89 -11.42 -6.80
N PHE A 236 -5.70 -12.47 -6.65
CA PHE A 236 -5.59 -13.50 -5.60
C PHE A 236 -4.20 -14.14 -5.46
N GLU A 237 -3.40 -14.20 -6.53
CA GLU A 237 -2.01 -14.67 -6.49
C GLU A 237 -1.13 -14.02 -5.40
N HIS A 238 -1.48 -12.82 -4.92
CA HIS A 238 -0.77 -12.16 -3.83
C HIS A 238 -1.09 -12.76 -2.43
N LEU A 239 -2.22 -13.45 -2.26
CA LEU A 239 -2.63 -14.13 -1.01
C LEU A 239 -2.33 -15.63 -1.00
N GLU A 240 -1.80 -16.20 -2.09
CA GLU A 240 -1.45 -17.62 -2.18
C GLU A 240 -0.64 -18.17 -0.98
N PRO A 241 0.30 -17.41 -0.35
CA PRO A 241 1.01 -17.83 0.86
C PRO A 241 0.13 -18.14 2.09
N ILE A 242 -1.08 -17.57 2.16
CA ILE A 242 -2.06 -17.81 3.24
C ILE A 242 -3.30 -18.57 2.74
N SER A 243 -3.24 -19.15 1.55
CA SER A 243 -4.38 -19.87 0.95
C SER A 243 -4.88 -21.05 1.80
N SER A 244 -4.02 -21.67 2.60
CA SER A 244 -4.41 -22.68 3.60
C SER A 244 -5.35 -22.10 4.66
N TRP A 245 -4.92 -21.08 5.39
CA TRP A 245 -5.80 -20.40 6.36
C TRP A 245 -7.09 -19.87 5.72
N MET A 246 -7.03 -19.41 4.46
CA MET A 246 -8.24 -19.01 3.75
C MET A 246 -9.21 -20.19 3.55
N ARG A 247 -8.73 -21.35 3.07
CA ARG A 247 -9.52 -22.58 2.92
C ARG A 247 -10.00 -23.18 4.23
N ASP A 248 -9.18 -23.12 5.27
CA ASP A 248 -9.32 -23.94 6.47
C ASP A 248 -9.93 -23.14 7.64
N THR A 249 -9.99 -21.81 7.54
CA THR A 249 -10.47 -20.93 8.62
C THR A 249 -11.29 -19.73 8.12
N LEU A 250 -10.80 -18.91 7.20
CA LEU A 250 -11.54 -17.70 6.78
C LEU A 250 -12.85 -18.06 6.09
N LEU A 251 -12.78 -18.77 4.95
CA LEU A 251 -13.93 -19.08 4.12
C LEU A 251 -15.00 -19.92 4.87
N PRO A 252 -14.64 -20.92 5.70
CA PRO A 252 -15.60 -21.62 6.54
C PRO A 252 -16.26 -20.77 7.64
N SER A 253 -15.64 -19.64 8.04
CA SER A 253 -16.17 -18.73 9.07
C SER A 253 -17.06 -17.62 8.50
N LEU A 254 -17.24 -17.54 7.18
CA LEU A 254 -18.09 -16.52 6.57
C LEU A 254 -19.59 -16.85 6.73
N PRO A 255 -20.48 -15.85 6.84
CA PRO A 255 -21.93 -16.07 6.91
C PRO A 255 -22.47 -16.82 5.69
N LEU A 256 -23.52 -17.64 5.90
CA LEU A 256 -24.22 -18.37 4.83
C LEU A 256 -24.87 -17.46 3.77
N GLN A 257 -25.06 -16.19 4.11
CA GLN A 257 -25.57 -15.11 3.26
C GLN A 257 -24.49 -14.53 2.35
N MET A 258 -23.21 -14.85 2.58
CA MET A 258 -22.08 -14.36 1.81
C MET A 258 -21.71 -15.32 0.67
N THR A 259 -21.50 -14.77 -0.52
CA THR A 259 -20.86 -15.50 -1.64
C THR A 259 -19.45 -14.97 -1.86
N VAL A 260 -18.47 -15.83 -2.12
CA VAL A 260 -17.08 -15.43 -2.36
C VAL A 260 -16.69 -15.61 -3.84
N VAL A 261 -15.97 -14.63 -4.39
CA VAL A 261 -15.33 -14.71 -5.71
C VAL A 261 -13.84 -14.41 -5.55
N LEU A 262 -13.01 -15.41 -5.82
CA LEU A 262 -11.56 -15.24 -5.94
C LEU A 262 -11.21 -15.05 -7.42
N ALA A 263 -10.34 -14.11 -7.75
CA ALA A 263 -9.86 -13.93 -9.11
C ALA A 263 -8.33 -13.85 -9.17
N GLY A 264 -7.71 -14.74 -9.94
CA GLY A 264 -6.25 -14.84 -10.04
C GLY A 264 -5.74 -15.08 -11.46
N ARG A 265 -4.42 -15.18 -11.64
CA ARG A 265 -3.82 -15.50 -12.96
C ARG A 265 -3.93 -16.97 -13.33
N GLN A 266 -3.67 -17.85 -12.37
CA GLN A 266 -3.59 -19.30 -12.57
C GLN A 266 -4.88 -19.98 -12.11
N PRO A 267 -5.22 -21.17 -12.66
CA PRO A 267 -6.27 -22.00 -12.09
C PRO A 267 -5.95 -22.38 -10.63
N PRO A 268 -6.97 -22.71 -9.81
CA PRO A 268 -6.75 -23.13 -8.43
C PRO A 268 -5.91 -24.41 -8.38
N ASP A 269 -4.95 -24.46 -7.44
CA ASP A 269 -3.98 -25.55 -7.35
C ASP A 269 -4.60 -26.89 -6.88
N SER A 270 -3.77 -27.93 -6.79
CA SER A 270 -4.20 -29.25 -6.31
C SER A 270 -4.68 -29.24 -4.85
N ARG A 271 -4.29 -28.25 -4.04
CA ARG A 271 -4.73 -28.10 -2.63
C ARG A 271 -6.14 -27.53 -2.53
N TRP A 272 -6.64 -26.85 -3.57
CA TRP A 272 -8.05 -26.49 -3.71
C TRP A 272 -8.86 -27.62 -4.32
N THR A 273 -8.41 -28.17 -5.45
CA THR A 273 -9.17 -29.13 -6.25
C THR A 273 -9.25 -30.54 -5.66
N ALA A 274 -8.29 -30.95 -4.81
CA ALA A 274 -8.37 -32.20 -4.05
C ALA A 274 -8.99 -32.05 -2.65
N HIS A 275 -9.33 -30.83 -2.20
CA HIS A 275 -9.84 -30.61 -0.85
C HIS A 275 -11.32 -30.97 -0.73
N PRO A 276 -11.74 -31.85 0.22
CA PRO A 276 -13.11 -32.38 0.28
C PRO A 276 -14.23 -31.33 0.33
N LEU A 277 -14.01 -30.20 1.01
CA LEU A 277 -15.00 -29.11 1.08
C LEU A 277 -15.05 -28.25 -0.20
N TRP A 278 -13.91 -28.07 -0.87
CA TRP A 278 -13.77 -27.08 -1.94
C TRP A 278 -13.92 -27.69 -3.33
N CYS A 279 -13.60 -28.97 -3.53
CA CYS A 279 -13.77 -29.65 -4.80
C CYS A 279 -15.23 -29.73 -5.28
N THR A 280 -16.19 -29.62 -4.37
CA THR A 280 -17.64 -29.61 -4.65
C THR A 280 -18.30 -28.25 -4.42
N GLY A 281 -17.79 -27.43 -3.48
CA GLY A 281 -18.32 -26.10 -3.17
C GLY A 281 -17.80 -24.95 -4.06
N MET A 282 -16.82 -25.20 -4.93
CA MET A 282 -16.18 -24.20 -5.78
C MET A 282 -16.56 -24.34 -7.26
N HIS A 283 -17.02 -23.26 -7.88
CA HIS A 283 -17.20 -23.19 -9.34
C HIS A 283 -16.04 -22.44 -10.00
N CYS A 284 -15.29 -23.13 -10.86
CA CYS A 284 -14.14 -22.55 -11.56
C CYS A 284 -14.57 -21.94 -12.90
N ILE A 285 -14.09 -20.74 -13.21
CA ILE A 285 -14.36 -20.01 -14.44
C ILE A 285 -13.03 -19.62 -15.09
N SER A 286 -12.68 -20.27 -16.20
CA SER A 286 -11.59 -19.83 -17.07
C SER A 286 -12.05 -18.66 -17.93
N LEU A 287 -11.24 -17.60 -18.03
CA LEU A 287 -11.42 -16.54 -19.00
C LEU A 287 -10.46 -16.72 -20.17
N ASP A 288 -11.00 -17.15 -21.31
CA ASP A 288 -10.27 -17.23 -22.58
C ASP A 288 -10.33 -15.88 -23.34
N SER A 289 -9.69 -15.77 -24.51
CA SER A 289 -9.87 -14.61 -25.40
C SER A 289 -11.34 -14.42 -25.80
N LEU A 290 -11.76 -13.17 -26.04
CA LEU A 290 -13.10 -12.87 -26.55
C LEU A 290 -13.29 -13.48 -27.94
N SER A 291 -14.49 -13.98 -28.24
CA SER A 291 -14.83 -14.44 -29.59
C SER A 291 -14.73 -13.30 -30.61
N ARG A 292 -14.63 -13.62 -31.92
CA ARG A 292 -14.67 -12.58 -32.98
C ARG A 292 -15.90 -11.68 -32.87
N THR A 293 -17.07 -12.22 -32.52
CA THR A 293 -18.33 -11.49 -32.40
C THR A 293 -18.39 -10.58 -31.17
N GLU A 294 -17.81 -10.99 -30.05
CA GLU A 294 -17.65 -10.11 -28.87
C GLU A 294 -16.59 -9.03 -29.13
N SER A 295 -15.49 -9.41 -29.75
CA SER A 295 -14.40 -8.50 -30.09
C SER A 295 -14.88 -7.41 -31.07
N ALA A 296 -15.66 -7.75 -32.10
CA ALA A 296 -16.27 -6.78 -33.01
C ALA A 296 -17.20 -5.81 -32.27
N ARG A 297 -18.10 -6.33 -31.41
CA ARG A 297 -18.97 -5.52 -30.55
C ARG A 297 -18.16 -4.59 -29.62
N LEU A 298 -17.01 -5.03 -29.12
CA LEU A 298 -16.11 -4.22 -28.31
C LEU A 298 -15.50 -3.08 -29.14
N LEU A 299 -15.07 -3.35 -30.38
CA LEU A 299 -14.58 -2.31 -31.30
C LEU A 299 -15.68 -1.28 -31.62
N THR A 300 -16.93 -1.70 -31.83
CA THR A 300 -18.08 -0.77 -31.95
C THR A 300 -18.27 0.09 -30.70
N ALA A 301 -18.20 -0.50 -29.50
CA ALA A 301 -18.34 0.22 -28.23
C ALA A 301 -17.18 1.20 -27.94
N TYR A 302 -16.06 1.04 -28.64
CA TYR A 302 -14.95 1.99 -28.68
C TYR A 302 -14.98 2.89 -29.93
N ASP A 303 -16.11 3.04 -30.61
CA ASP A 303 -16.31 3.92 -31.77
C ASP A 303 -15.33 3.66 -32.94
N VAL A 304 -14.91 2.40 -33.14
CA VAL A 304 -14.07 2.00 -34.28
C VAL A 304 -14.95 1.67 -35.49
N ALA A 305 -14.66 2.26 -36.65
CA ALA A 305 -15.38 2.02 -37.90
C ALA A 305 -15.31 0.55 -38.35
N GLU A 306 -16.44 -0.02 -38.77
CA GLU A 306 -16.59 -1.45 -39.13
C GLU A 306 -15.58 -1.92 -40.18
N GLY A 307 -15.22 -1.07 -41.14
CA GLY A 307 -14.20 -1.38 -42.17
C GLY A 307 -12.81 -1.71 -41.62
N SER A 308 -12.49 -1.29 -40.39
CA SER A 308 -11.24 -1.64 -39.70
C SER A 308 -11.34 -2.91 -38.86
N HIS A 309 -12.55 -3.44 -38.58
CA HIS A 309 -12.74 -4.52 -37.60
C HIS A 309 -12.01 -5.79 -38.02
N ALA A 310 -12.16 -6.25 -39.27
CA ALA A 310 -11.58 -7.51 -39.73
C ALA A 310 -10.06 -7.59 -39.46
N ALA A 311 -9.32 -6.55 -39.86
CA ALA A 311 -7.88 -6.48 -39.66
C ALA A 311 -7.49 -6.42 -38.16
N ILE A 312 -8.25 -5.72 -37.33
CA ILE A 312 -8.01 -5.68 -35.86
C ILE A 312 -8.26 -7.05 -35.23
N LEU A 313 -9.31 -7.76 -35.64
CA LEU A 313 -9.67 -9.09 -35.14
C LEU A 313 -8.63 -10.14 -35.52
N ASP A 314 -8.09 -10.06 -36.74
CA ASP A 314 -7.02 -10.94 -37.24
C ASP A 314 -5.69 -10.72 -36.50
N LEU A 315 -5.44 -9.51 -35.98
CA LEU A 315 -4.24 -9.18 -35.20
C LEU A 315 -4.35 -9.51 -33.71
N CYS A 316 -5.46 -9.13 -33.07
CA CYS A 316 -5.60 -9.24 -31.61
C CYS A 316 -5.97 -10.64 -31.12
N HIS A 317 -6.48 -11.52 -31.99
CA HIS A 317 -6.98 -12.86 -31.64
C HIS A 317 -7.87 -12.88 -30.38
N GLY A 318 -8.71 -11.86 -30.22
CA GLY A 318 -9.63 -11.73 -29.09
C GLY A 318 -9.05 -11.25 -27.77
N HIS A 319 -7.75 -10.92 -27.68
CA HIS A 319 -7.12 -10.46 -26.44
C HIS A 319 -7.64 -9.05 -26.03
N PRO A 320 -8.36 -8.89 -24.91
CA PRO A 320 -9.07 -7.63 -24.59
C PRO A 320 -8.17 -6.40 -24.45
N LEU A 321 -7.04 -6.50 -23.74
CA LEU A 321 -6.11 -5.38 -23.61
C LEU A 321 -5.59 -4.89 -24.99
N ALA A 322 -5.19 -5.81 -25.86
CA ALA A 322 -4.71 -5.48 -27.20
C ALA A 322 -5.82 -4.87 -28.07
N LEU A 323 -7.05 -5.40 -28.02
CA LEU A 323 -8.21 -4.82 -28.69
C LEU A 323 -8.45 -3.37 -28.26
N VAL A 324 -8.43 -3.09 -26.95
CA VAL A 324 -8.67 -1.74 -26.40
C VAL A 324 -7.54 -0.77 -26.76
N MET A 325 -6.28 -1.22 -26.73
CA MET A 325 -5.13 -0.40 -27.15
C MET A 325 -5.16 -0.10 -28.66
N LEU A 326 -5.41 -1.11 -29.50
CA LEU A 326 -5.47 -0.96 -30.95
C LEU A 326 -6.70 -0.13 -31.38
N ALA A 327 -7.84 -0.29 -30.71
CA ALA A 327 -9.01 0.56 -30.91
C ALA A 327 -8.68 2.05 -30.67
N ALA A 328 -8.00 2.36 -29.56
CA ALA A 328 -7.59 3.73 -29.25
C ALA A 328 -6.63 4.31 -30.31
N GLU A 329 -5.69 3.52 -30.83
CA GLU A 329 -4.79 3.96 -31.91
C GLU A 329 -5.55 4.17 -33.24
N VAL A 330 -6.43 3.23 -33.62
CA VAL A 330 -7.21 3.31 -34.87
C VAL A 330 -8.14 4.50 -34.89
N ARG A 331 -8.86 4.80 -33.79
CA ARG A 331 -9.67 6.03 -33.67
C ARG A 331 -8.86 7.32 -33.91
N ARG A 332 -7.59 7.32 -33.48
CA ARG A 332 -6.72 8.49 -33.54
C ARG A 332 -6.07 8.68 -34.92
N ALA A 333 -5.87 7.60 -35.67
CA ALA A 333 -5.16 7.57 -36.94
C ALA A 333 -6.04 7.27 -38.16
N ASP A 334 -7.31 6.91 -37.95
CA ASP A 334 -8.30 6.44 -38.94
C ASP A 334 -7.80 5.32 -39.87
N ARG A 335 -6.91 4.46 -39.35
CA ARG A 335 -6.34 3.31 -40.08
C ARG A 335 -5.76 2.29 -39.12
N VAL A 336 -5.74 1.03 -39.54
CA VAL A 336 -5.07 -0.06 -38.80
C VAL A 336 -3.55 0.00 -39.01
N PRO A 337 -2.75 0.08 -37.92
CA PRO A 337 -1.31 -0.19 -37.92
C PRO A 337 -0.87 -1.39 -38.77
N GLN A 338 0.11 -1.16 -39.65
CA GLN A 338 0.87 -2.23 -40.31
C GLN A 338 2.17 -2.54 -39.55
N GLY A 339 2.73 -3.73 -39.80
CA GLY A 339 4.01 -4.18 -39.22
C GLY A 339 3.91 -4.66 -37.77
N LEU A 340 2.72 -4.94 -37.27
CA LEU A 340 2.51 -5.49 -35.93
C LEU A 340 2.97 -6.96 -35.88
N GLY A 341 3.88 -7.27 -34.97
CA GLY A 341 4.39 -8.62 -34.73
C GLY A 341 3.55 -9.42 -33.72
N PRO A 342 3.98 -10.66 -33.38
CA PRO A 342 3.24 -11.53 -32.45
C PRO A 342 3.18 -11.00 -31.01
N ASP A 343 4.18 -10.21 -30.57
CA ASP A 343 4.12 -9.47 -29.30
C ASP A 343 3.39 -8.14 -29.47
N LEU A 344 2.07 -8.25 -29.65
CA LEU A 344 1.21 -7.13 -29.99
C LEU A 344 1.10 -6.10 -28.85
N VAL A 345 1.07 -6.52 -27.58
CA VAL A 345 0.93 -5.59 -26.45
C VAL A 345 2.17 -4.69 -26.33
N SER A 346 3.37 -5.24 -26.47
CA SER A 346 4.59 -4.43 -26.42
C SER A 346 4.70 -3.49 -27.62
N GLU A 347 4.34 -3.93 -28.82
CA GLU A 347 4.37 -3.08 -30.02
C GLU A 347 3.35 -1.93 -29.96
N LEU A 348 2.13 -2.18 -29.50
CA LEU A 348 1.14 -1.13 -29.24
C LEU A 348 1.60 -0.19 -28.11
N THR A 349 2.29 -0.72 -27.09
CA THR A 349 2.87 0.09 -26.02
C THR A 349 3.94 1.06 -26.55
N ARG A 350 4.88 0.58 -27.38
CA ARG A 350 5.88 1.42 -28.07
C ARG A 350 5.20 2.55 -28.87
N ARG A 351 4.09 2.23 -29.54
CA ARG A 351 3.28 3.22 -30.29
C ARG A 351 2.59 4.22 -29.38
N CYS A 352 2.01 3.81 -28.24
CA CYS A 352 1.44 4.72 -27.25
C CYS A 352 2.49 5.72 -26.71
N VAL A 353 3.70 5.25 -26.38
CA VAL A 353 4.83 6.10 -25.94
C VAL A 353 5.25 7.07 -27.06
N ALA A 354 5.39 6.57 -28.28
CA ALA A 354 5.72 7.40 -29.45
C ALA A 354 4.66 8.48 -29.71
N GLN A 355 3.39 8.18 -29.50
CA GLN A 355 2.22 9.03 -29.79
C GLN A 355 1.78 9.93 -28.61
N ALA A 356 2.54 9.97 -27.51
CA ALA A 356 2.25 10.84 -26.38
C ALA A 356 2.12 12.32 -26.81
N PRO A 357 1.10 13.09 -26.36
CA PRO A 357 0.77 14.40 -26.93
C PRO A 357 1.88 15.46 -26.89
N THR A 358 2.73 15.42 -25.86
CA THR A 358 3.90 16.30 -25.71
C THR A 358 5.04 15.51 -25.04
N PRO A 359 6.29 16.02 -25.06
CA PRO A 359 7.40 15.41 -24.32
C PRO A 359 7.11 15.19 -22.83
N LEU A 360 6.37 16.10 -22.18
CA LEU A 360 5.97 15.97 -20.77
C LEU A 360 5.01 14.79 -20.54
N HIS A 361 4.07 14.55 -21.47
CA HIS A 361 3.19 13.37 -21.40
C HIS A 361 3.97 12.07 -21.57
N ARG A 362 5.02 12.06 -22.41
CA ARG A 362 5.91 10.90 -22.56
C ARG A 362 6.69 10.65 -21.27
N ALA A 363 7.35 11.67 -20.73
CA ALA A 363 8.07 11.59 -19.47
C ALA A 363 7.17 11.15 -18.31
N ALA A 364 5.90 11.56 -18.29
CA ALA A 364 4.91 11.09 -17.32
C ALA A 364 4.58 9.59 -17.47
N LEU A 365 4.44 9.05 -18.70
CA LEU A 365 4.29 7.60 -18.93
C LEU A 365 5.53 6.82 -18.48
N GLU A 366 6.70 7.31 -18.84
CA GLU A 366 8.01 6.73 -18.51
C GLU A 366 8.20 6.67 -16.98
N ALA A 367 7.94 7.78 -16.27
CA ALA A 367 7.98 7.84 -14.81
C ALA A 367 6.98 6.86 -14.18
N CYS A 368 5.78 6.76 -14.77
CA CYS A 368 4.71 5.88 -14.32
C CYS A 368 5.03 4.39 -14.51
N ALA A 369 5.86 4.04 -15.49
CA ALA A 369 6.37 2.69 -15.68
C ALA A 369 7.48 2.33 -14.67
N GLN A 370 8.41 3.27 -14.42
CA GLN A 370 9.53 3.03 -13.50
C GLN A 370 9.10 2.96 -12.01
N ALA A 371 8.22 3.87 -11.56
CA ALA A 371 7.79 3.98 -10.16
C ALA A 371 6.75 2.92 -9.77
N LEU A 372 6.76 2.44 -8.51
CA LEU A 372 5.75 1.47 -8.02
C LEU A 372 4.32 2.04 -8.09
N THR A 373 4.15 3.29 -7.64
CA THR A 373 2.94 4.11 -7.73
C THR A 373 3.29 5.54 -8.11
N THR A 374 2.47 6.13 -8.97
CA THR A 374 2.64 7.50 -9.47
C THR A 374 1.69 8.44 -8.74
N SER A 375 2.22 9.51 -8.15
CA SER A 375 1.43 10.56 -7.48
C SER A 375 1.68 11.91 -8.14
N VAL A 376 0.80 12.88 -7.89
CA VAL A 376 1.02 14.29 -8.32
C VAL A 376 2.34 14.82 -7.77
N ALA A 377 2.71 14.48 -6.52
CA ALA A 377 3.98 14.89 -5.93
C ALA A 377 5.19 14.26 -6.65
N LEU A 378 5.11 13.00 -7.08
CA LEU A 378 6.17 12.37 -7.87
C LEU A 378 6.31 13.05 -9.24
N LEU A 379 5.21 13.29 -9.95
CA LEU A 379 5.25 13.97 -11.26
C LEU A 379 5.76 15.42 -11.14
N SER A 380 5.43 16.11 -10.04
CA SER A 380 5.92 17.46 -9.74
C SER A 380 7.44 17.51 -9.57
N ASP A 381 8.01 16.50 -8.91
CA ASP A 381 9.44 16.45 -8.61
C ASP A 381 10.29 15.87 -9.76
N VAL A 382 9.70 14.98 -10.56
CA VAL A 382 10.41 14.13 -11.54
C VAL A 382 10.19 14.57 -12.99
N VAL A 383 9.04 15.17 -13.29
CA VAL A 383 8.65 15.53 -14.68
C VAL A 383 8.50 17.04 -14.84
N ASP A 384 7.50 17.64 -14.20
CA ASP A 384 7.27 19.08 -14.21
C ASP A 384 6.26 19.51 -13.13
N ALA A 385 6.63 20.51 -12.33
CA ALA A 385 5.81 21.00 -11.22
C ALA A 385 4.54 21.75 -11.67
N ALA A 386 4.60 22.48 -12.79
CA ALA A 386 3.48 23.30 -13.26
C ALA A 386 2.35 22.45 -13.88
N ASN A 387 2.70 21.33 -14.52
CA ASN A 387 1.77 20.46 -15.24
C ASN A 387 1.45 19.16 -14.49
N ALA A 388 2.04 18.91 -13.31
CA ALA A 388 1.90 17.66 -12.56
C ALA A 388 0.46 17.14 -12.42
N THR A 389 -0.50 18.01 -12.10
CA THR A 389 -1.93 17.67 -11.97
C THR A 389 -2.54 17.26 -13.32
N ILE A 390 -2.26 18.02 -14.38
CA ILE A 390 -2.78 17.76 -15.74
C ILE A 390 -2.21 16.45 -16.28
N LEU A 391 -0.91 16.20 -16.06
CA LEU A 391 -0.24 14.95 -16.42
C LEU A 391 -0.80 13.76 -15.64
N PHE A 392 -1.12 13.94 -14.35
CA PHE A 392 -1.77 12.92 -13.53
C PHE A 392 -3.18 12.59 -14.03
N GLU A 393 -4.00 13.60 -14.33
CA GLU A 393 -5.35 13.42 -14.89
C GLU A 393 -5.31 12.73 -16.25
N TRP A 394 -4.37 13.10 -17.12
CA TRP A 394 -4.18 12.45 -18.42
C TRP A 394 -3.69 11.00 -18.29
N LEU A 395 -2.78 10.71 -17.35
CA LEU A 395 -2.38 9.33 -17.04
C LEU A 395 -3.57 8.51 -16.53
N ALA A 396 -4.39 9.07 -15.66
CA ALA A 396 -5.58 8.42 -15.12
C ALA A 396 -6.65 8.13 -16.19
N ALA A 397 -6.64 8.86 -17.30
CA ALA A 397 -7.52 8.65 -18.45
C ALA A 397 -7.03 7.57 -19.43
N GLN A 398 -5.83 6.99 -19.25
CA GLN A 398 -5.33 5.93 -20.12
C GLN A 398 -5.99 4.58 -19.80
N ASN A 399 -6.52 3.89 -20.82
CA ASN A 399 -7.20 2.59 -20.66
C ASN A 399 -6.33 1.46 -20.03
N TYR A 400 -5.01 1.64 -20.00
CA TYR A 400 -4.04 0.71 -19.42
C TYR A 400 -3.45 1.19 -18.08
N VAL A 401 -3.95 2.29 -17.50
CA VAL A 401 -3.56 2.81 -16.19
C VAL A 401 -4.73 2.66 -15.22
N ARG A 402 -4.44 2.20 -13.99
CA ARG A 402 -5.41 2.02 -12.90
C ARG A 402 -5.14 3.02 -11.80
N ALA A 403 -6.20 3.51 -11.17
CA ALA A 403 -6.11 4.29 -9.93
C ALA A 403 -6.19 3.38 -8.71
N SER A 404 -5.31 3.61 -7.73
CA SER A 404 -5.31 2.96 -6.41
C SER A 404 -5.42 4.03 -5.30
N PRO A 405 -5.67 3.65 -4.04
CA PRO A 405 -5.64 4.59 -2.90
C PRO A 405 -4.30 5.33 -2.70
N HIS A 406 -3.24 4.92 -3.39
CA HIS A 406 -1.88 5.43 -3.23
C HIS A 406 -1.31 6.07 -4.50
N GLY A 407 -2.11 6.22 -5.56
CA GLY A 407 -1.67 6.76 -6.85
C GLY A 407 -1.99 5.85 -8.03
N LEU A 408 -1.49 6.22 -9.20
CA LEU A 408 -1.70 5.51 -10.45
C LEU A 408 -0.69 4.39 -10.65
N GLN A 409 -1.10 3.33 -11.35
CA GLN A 409 -0.25 2.21 -11.74
C GLN A 409 -0.60 1.77 -13.17
N PRO A 410 0.39 1.65 -14.09
CA PRO A 410 0.15 1.01 -15.37
C PRO A 410 -0.03 -0.50 -15.19
N HIS A 411 -0.85 -1.10 -16.05
CA HIS A 411 -0.99 -2.55 -16.17
C HIS A 411 0.37 -3.19 -16.42
N GLU A 412 0.67 -4.31 -15.74
CA GLU A 412 2.03 -4.85 -15.66
C GLU A 412 2.71 -5.12 -17.02
N LEU A 413 1.98 -5.70 -17.99
CA LEU A 413 2.53 -5.91 -19.35
C LEU A 413 2.92 -4.59 -20.03
N VAL A 414 2.14 -3.52 -19.83
CA VAL A 414 2.42 -2.19 -20.38
C VAL A 414 3.57 -1.53 -19.61
N ARG A 415 3.62 -1.71 -18.28
CA ARG A 415 4.73 -1.26 -17.43
C ARG A 415 6.07 -1.82 -17.93
N VAL A 416 6.13 -3.12 -18.18
CA VAL A 416 7.34 -3.80 -18.70
C VAL A 416 7.69 -3.25 -20.07
N ALA A 417 6.73 -3.18 -21.00
CA ALA A 417 7.01 -2.71 -22.35
C ALA A 417 7.41 -1.22 -22.45
N ILE A 418 6.89 -0.32 -21.61
CA ILE A 418 7.37 1.09 -21.54
C ILE A 418 8.80 1.14 -20.98
N ASP A 419 9.09 0.41 -19.90
CA ASP A 419 10.41 0.39 -19.26
C ASP A 419 11.48 -0.16 -20.22
N GLU A 420 11.18 -1.27 -20.91
CA GLU A 420 12.07 -1.87 -21.91
C GLU A 420 12.27 -0.99 -23.15
N GLU A 421 11.22 -0.33 -23.66
CA GLU A 421 11.33 0.63 -24.76
C GLU A 421 12.28 1.77 -24.41
N LEU A 422 12.09 2.38 -23.24
CA LEU A 422 12.92 3.50 -22.80
C LEU A 422 14.37 3.06 -22.58
N ARG A 423 14.61 1.89 -21.96
CA ARG A 423 15.96 1.35 -21.78
C ARG A 423 16.70 1.12 -23.09
N TRP A 424 15.99 0.68 -24.12
CA TRP A 424 16.55 0.44 -25.45
C TRP A 424 16.77 1.73 -26.24
N ARG A 425 15.80 2.65 -26.23
CA ARG A 425 15.85 3.92 -26.99
C ARG A 425 16.80 4.94 -26.37
N ASP A 426 16.75 5.10 -25.05
CA ASP A 426 17.49 6.12 -24.31
C ASP A 426 17.87 5.63 -22.91
N ALA A 427 18.93 4.81 -22.87
CA ALA A 427 19.48 4.29 -21.62
C ALA A 427 20.01 5.40 -20.67
N GLN A 428 20.32 6.60 -21.18
CA GLN A 428 20.78 7.72 -20.34
C GLN A 428 19.60 8.42 -19.68
N GLY A 429 18.56 8.76 -20.46
CA GLY A 429 17.29 9.28 -19.95
C GLY A 429 16.61 8.31 -18.98
N TRP A 430 16.68 7.00 -19.25
CA TRP A 430 16.20 5.96 -18.33
C TRP A 430 16.86 6.04 -16.94
N ARG A 431 18.20 6.14 -16.86
CA ARG A 431 18.92 6.28 -15.58
C ARG A 431 18.64 7.62 -14.91
N ALA A 432 18.66 8.71 -15.67
CA ALA A 432 18.38 10.05 -15.14
C ALA A 432 16.99 10.14 -14.49
N LEU A 433 15.99 9.50 -15.11
CA LEU A 433 14.64 9.34 -14.58
C LEU A 433 14.64 8.46 -13.32
N GLN A 434 15.38 7.36 -13.32
CA GLN A 434 15.50 6.45 -12.17
C GLN A 434 16.10 7.18 -10.96
N HIS A 435 17.19 7.94 -11.14
CA HIS A 435 17.80 8.75 -10.08
C HIS A 435 16.87 9.88 -9.61
N ALA A 436 16.07 10.50 -10.49
CA ALA A 436 15.09 11.51 -10.10
C ALA A 436 13.99 10.90 -9.20
N ILE A 437 13.50 9.71 -9.53
CA ILE A 437 12.55 8.95 -8.68
C ILE A 437 13.23 8.55 -7.35
N ASN A 438 14.49 8.10 -7.38
CA ASN A 438 15.27 7.77 -6.18
C ASN A 438 15.36 8.95 -5.21
N ARG A 439 15.73 10.14 -5.72
CA ARG A 439 15.79 11.39 -4.93
C ARG A 439 14.42 11.81 -4.35
N HIS A 440 13.33 11.70 -5.12
CA HIS A 440 11.97 11.95 -4.62
C HIS A 440 11.62 11.03 -3.43
N LEU A 441 11.92 9.73 -3.56
CA LEU A 441 11.61 8.75 -2.53
C LEU A 441 12.51 8.89 -1.29
N ILE A 442 13.81 9.15 -1.45
CA ILE A 442 14.72 9.41 -0.33
C ILE A 442 14.26 10.64 0.47
N ARG A 443 13.86 11.73 -0.20
CA ARG A 443 13.34 12.92 0.49
C ARG A 443 12.07 12.61 1.29
N ARG A 444 11.11 11.87 0.72
CA ARG A 444 9.91 11.43 1.44
C ARG A 444 10.25 10.56 2.66
N LEU A 445 11.28 9.73 2.57
CA LEU A 445 11.74 8.88 3.66
C LEU A 445 12.35 9.72 4.80
N GLN A 446 13.18 10.70 4.46
CA GLN A 446 13.80 11.65 5.41
C GLN A 446 12.77 12.59 6.05
N GLU A 447 11.72 12.97 5.33
CA GLU A 447 10.56 13.69 5.86
C GLU A 447 9.65 12.82 6.77
N GLY A 448 9.97 11.54 6.95
CA GLY A 448 9.20 10.60 7.79
C GLY A 448 7.83 10.21 7.20
N LYS A 449 7.58 10.48 5.92
CA LYS A 449 6.27 10.24 5.28
C LYS A 449 6.15 8.80 4.78
N ASP A 450 5.20 8.07 5.36
CA ASP A 450 4.86 6.68 5.02
C ASP A 450 6.09 5.76 4.94
N ILE A 451 7.01 5.86 5.90
CA ILE A 451 8.35 5.24 5.91
C ILE A 451 8.37 3.81 5.35
N SER A 452 7.55 2.91 5.90
CA SER A 452 7.49 1.50 5.46
C SER A 452 7.07 1.32 4.00
N ARG A 453 6.20 2.21 3.48
CA ARG A 453 5.80 2.21 2.06
C ARG A 453 6.93 2.78 1.20
N THR A 454 7.49 3.92 1.59
CA THR A 454 8.57 4.58 0.86
C THR A 454 9.80 3.67 0.74
N ALA A 455 10.10 2.86 1.76
CA ALA A 455 11.12 1.81 1.70
C ALA A 455 10.82 0.72 0.63
N VAL A 456 9.56 0.27 0.51
CA VAL A 456 9.13 -0.69 -0.52
C VAL A 456 9.22 -0.06 -1.93
N GLU A 457 8.83 1.21 -2.07
CA GLU A 457 8.95 1.98 -3.31
C GLU A 457 10.44 2.11 -3.73
N LEU A 458 11.34 2.37 -2.78
CA LEU A 458 12.79 2.44 -3.00
C LEU A 458 13.41 1.11 -3.43
N GLN A 459 12.96 -0.01 -2.87
CA GLN A 459 13.46 -1.32 -3.30
C GLN A 459 12.89 -1.71 -4.67
N PHE A 460 11.61 -1.45 -4.95
CA PHE A 460 11.02 -1.69 -6.27
C PHE A 460 11.76 -0.96 -7.41
N LEU A 461 12.32 0.22 -7.15
CA LEU A 461 13.13 0.96 -8.11
C LEU A 461 14.42 0.23 -8.50
N GLY A 462 15.01 -0.54 -7.57
CA GLY A 462 16.22 -1.33 -7.77
C GLY A 462 16.02 -2.70 -8.44
N ARG A 463 14.77 -3.06 -8.81
CA ARG A 463 14.40 -4.38 -9.38
C ARG A 463 15.19 -4.82 -10.61
N HIS A 464 15.84 -3.88 -11.30
CA HIS A 464 16.61 -4.13 -12.52
C HIS A 464 18.09 -4.45 -12.27
N SER A 465 18.59 -4.30 -11.03
CA SER A 465 19.96 -4.64 -10.63
C SER A 465 20.14 -6.17 -10.56
N PRO A 466 20.94 -6.80 -11.45
CA PRO A 466 21.04 -8.26 -11.47
C PRO A 466 21.82 -8.84 -10.30
N LEU A 467 22.64 -8.02 -9.62
CA LEU A 467 23.20 -8.36 -8.31
C LEU A 467 22.08 -8.54 -7.28
N MET A 468 21.20 -7.54 -7.13
CA MET A 468 20.09 -7.62 -6.19
C MET A 468 19.10 -8.75 -6.50
N GLN A 469 18.81 -9.02 -7.77
CA GLN A 469 17.93 -10.14 -8.17
C GLN A 469 18.39 -11.52 -7.68
N ARG A 470 19.70 -11.73 -7.43
CA ARG A 470 20.23 -12.98 -6.87
C ARG A 470 19.97 -13.14 -5.37
N TYR A 471 19.75 -12.04 -4.65
CA TYR A 471 19.68 -12.01 -3.18
C TYR A 471 18.36 -11.46 -2.62
N PHE A 472 17.45 -10.97 -3.48
CA PHE A 472 16.24 -10.27 -3.07
C PHE A 472 14.99 -10.79 -3.80
N ASP A 473 14.03 -11.35 -3.07
CA ASP A 473 12.72 -11.75 -3.63
C ASP A 473 11.80 -10.54 -3.91
N TYR A 474 11.86 -10.04 -5.14
CA TYR A 474 10.99 -8.96 -5.61
C TYR A 474 9.49 -9.32 -5.61
N SER A 475 9.12 -10.61 -5.68
CA SER A 475 7.73 -11.06 -5.59
C SER A 475 7.16 -10.90 -4.18
N ALA A 476 8.01 -10.76 -3.16
CA ALA A 476 7.64 -10.54 -1.77
C ALA A 476 7.70 -9.08 -1.31
N LEU A 477 7.94 -8.13 -2.22
CA LEU A 477 7.93 -6.71 -1.88
C LEU A 477 6.61 -6.28 -1.23
N GLY A 478 6.74 -5.51 -0.14
CA GLY A 478 5.61 -5.06 0.65
C GLY A 478 4.90 -6.15 1.46
N LYS A 479 5.23 -7.44 1.35
CA LYS A 479 4.56 -8.53 2.11
C LYS A 479 4.89 -8.57 3.61
N MET A 480 5.74 -7.68 4.10
CA MET A 480 6.15 -7.59 5.51
C MET A 480 6.14 -6.13 6.00
N THR A 481 5.96 -5.94 7.31
CA THR A 481 6.12 -4.64 7.97
C THR A 481 7.42 -4.59 8.75
N VAL A 482 8.00 -3.40 8.83
CA VAL A 482 9.33 -3.17 9.43
C VAL A 482 9.26 -2.01 10.41
N GLY A 483 9.96 -2.13 11.54
CA GLY A 483 10.08 -1.06 12.52
C GLY A 483 10.73 -1.52 13.83
N SER A 484 10.76 -0.64 14.82
CA SER A 484 11.25 -0.96 16.16
C SER A 484 10.44 -2.08 16.82
N ALA A 485 11.11 -2.88 17.66
CA ALA A 485 10.45 -3.84 18.53
C ALA A 485 9.64 -3.14 19.64
N THR A 486 8.60 -3.83 20.08
CA THR A 486 7.69 -3.47 21.16
C THR A 486 7.64 -4.62 22.17
N GLU A 487 6.97 -4.44 23.31
CA GLU A 487 6.79 -5.51 24.31
C GLU A 487 6.05 -6.73 23.75
N ALA A 488 5.09 -6.51 22.84
CA ALA A 488 4.33 -7.58 22.19
C ALA A 488 5.20 -8.50 21.31
N ASP A 489 6.36 -8.03 20.84
CA ASP A 489 7.27 -8.79 20.00
C ASP A 489 8.16 -9.77 20.79
N ALA A 490 8.18 -9.69 22.12
CA ALA A 490 9.17 -10.40 22.95
C ALA A 490 9.14 -11.93 22.78
N SER A 491 7.95 -12.53 22.64
CA SER A 491 7.80 -13.97 22.42
C SER A 491 8.27 -14.41 21.03
N GLY A 492 7.94 -13.65 19.98
CA GLY A 492 8.39 -13.90 18.61
C GLY A 492 9.90 -13.75 18.45
N ILE A 493 10.49 -12.73 19.09
CA ILE A 493 11.95 -12.55 19.13
C ILE A 493 12.63 -13.75 19.82
N ALA A 494 12.11 -14.20 20.97
CA ALA A 494 12.64 -15.37 21.66
C ALA A 494 12.53 -16.65 20.80
N ARG A 495 11.39 -16.87 20.12
CA ARG A 495 11.20 -17.99 19.18
C ARG A 495 12.28 -18.00 18.09
N LEU A 496 12.53 -16.86 17.44
CA LEU A 496 13.54 -16.77 16.36
C LEU A 496 14.97 -16.95 16.91
N ARG A 497 15.29 -16.33 18.06
CA ARG A 497 16.58 -16.50 18.75
C ARG A 497 16.84 -17.98 19.06
N ASP A 498 15.86 -18.67 19.65
CA ASP A 498 16.01 -20.05 20.10
C ASP A 498 15.99 -21.09 18.98
N ALA A 499 15.36 -20.76 17.85
CA ALA A 499 15.44 -21.59 16.64
C ALA A 499 16.77 -21.43 15.88
N ALA A 500 17.39 -20.23 15.93
CA ALA A 500 18.49 -19.88 15.02
C ALA A 500 19.88 -19.77 15.64
N LEU A 501 20.01 -19.62 16.96
CA LEU A 501 21.31 -19.39 17.62
C LEU A 501 21.75 -20.58 18.51
N PRO A 502 23.05 -20.90 18.58
CA PRO A 502 23.61 -21.81 19.57
C PRO A 502 23.66 -21.16 20.98
N PRO A 503 23.86 -21.94 22.06
CA PRO A 503 23.70 -21.45 23.43
C PRO A 503 24.54 -20.21 23.80
N ALA A 504 25.81 -20.11 23.38
CA ALA A 504 26.62 -18.93 23.75
C ALA A 504 26.14 -17.66 23.04
N GLU A 505 25.81 -17.77 21.75
CA GLU A 505 25.24 -16.68 20.96
C GLU A 505 23.87 -16.20 21.49
N ARG A 506 23.07 -17.06 22.14
CA ARG A 506 21.81 -16.63 22.81
C ARG A 506 22.08 -15.71 24.00
N VAL A 507 23.09 -16.02 24.81
CA VAL A 507 23.47 -15.19 25.97
C VAL A 507 23.94 -13.81 25.49
N LEU A 508 24.76 -13.77 24.43
CA LEU A 508 25.19 -12.52 23.80
C LEU A 508 24.02 -11.75 23.17
N PHE A 509 23.06 -12.43 22.53
CA PHE A 509 21.85 -11.81 21.99
C PHE A 509 21.02 -11.14 23.09
N ASP A 510 20.77 -11.83 24.20
CA ASP A 510 19.97 -11.29 25.30
C ASP A 510 20.70 -10.16 26.03
N HIS A 511 22.02 -10.26 26.21
CA HIS A 511 22.87 -9.18 26.73
C HIS A 511 22.74 -7.92 25.86
N TRP A 512 22.96 -8.03 24.56
CA TRP A 512 22.89 -6.86 23.67
C TRP A 512 21.48 -6.31 23.52
N ARG A 513 20.45 -7.15 23.48
CA ARG A 513 19.05 -6.72 23.39
C ARG A 513 18.61 -5.88 24.61
N GLY A 514 19.21 -6.12 25.78
CA GLY A 514 19.00 -5.34 26.99
C GLY A 514 19.87 -4.08 27.12
N HIS A 515 20.85 -3.88 26.24
CA HIS A 515 21.82 -2.79 26.33
C HIS A 515 21.25 -1.48 25.77
N SER A 516 21.49 -0.35 26.45
CA SER A 516 20.93 0.97 26.09
C SER A 516 21.36 1.48 24.71
N ALA A 517 22.60 1.17 24.29
CA ALA A 517 23.13 1.50 22.97
C ALA A 517 22.64 0.58 21.82
N THR A 518 21.65 -0.29 22.07
CA THR A 518 21.13 -1.24 21.08
C THR A 518 19.71 -0.89 20.63
N ARG A 519 19.51 -0.75 19.33
CA ARG A 519 18.19 -0.66 18.70
C ARG A 519 17.76 -2.05 18.24
N THR A 520 16.65 -2.57 18.77
CA THR A 520 16.05 -3.82 18.27
C THR A 520 15.04 -3.48 17.18
N LEU A 521 15.32 -3.89 15.94
CA LEU A 521 14.40 -3.75 14.81
C LEU A 521 13.83 -5.13 14.46
N VAL A 522 12.56 -5.18 14.10
CA VAL A 522 11.86 -6.41 13.70
C VAL A 522 11.22 -6.26 12.33
N ALA A 523 11.36 -7.32 11.55
CA ALA A 523 10.44 -7.65 10.49
C ALA A 523 9.28 -8.44 11.13
N ARG A 524 8.06 -7.95 10.91
CA ARG A 524 6.85 -8.72 11.14
C ARG A 524 6.32 -9.11 9.77
N HIS A 525 5.48 -10.14 9.70
CA HIS A 525 4.60 -10.25 8.53
C HIS A 525 3.57 -9.10 8.59
N ARG A 526 2.34 -9.28 8.09
CA ARG A 526 1.33 -8.20 8.10
C ARG A 526 0.14 -8.40 9.06
N ASP A 527 0.10 -9.52 9.80
CA ASP A 527 -0.31 -9.51 11.21
C ASP A 527 0.92 -9.46 12.12
N GLY A 528 0.70 -9.28 13.42
CA GLY A 528 1.71 -8.92 14.41
C GLY A 528 2.91 -9.86 14.58
N GLU A 529 2.84 -11.15 14.24
CA GLU A 529 3.96 -12.05 14.55
C GLU A 529 5.30 -11.67 13.85
N VAL A 530 6.35 -11.62 14.68
CA VAL A 530 7.75 -11.40 14.29
C VAL A 530 8.25 -12.53 13.43
N CYS A 531 8.71 -12.19 12.22
CA CYS A 531 9.35 -13.11 11.27
C CYS A 531 10.80 -12.77 10.99
N GLY A 532 11.31 -11.66 11.53
CA GLY A 532 12.73 -11.38 11.54
C GLY A 532 13.08 -10.43 12.67
N VAL A 533 14.29 -10.56 13.20
CA VAL A 533 14.86 -9.61 14.17
C VAL A 533 16.29 -9.25 13.79
N THR A 534 16.66 -7.99 13.98
CA THR A 534 18.05 -7.52 13.88
C THR A 534 18.36 -6.58 15.03
N LEU A 535 19.49 -6.78 15.72
CA LEU A 535 19.98 -5.81 16.69
C LEU A 535 20.98 -4.89 15.99
N VAL A 536 20.84 -3.59 16.21
CA VAL A 536 21.75 -2.56 15.68
C VAL A 536 22.38 -1.83 16.86
N LEU A 537 23.67 -2.05 17.06
CA LEU A 537 24.47 -1.49 18.15
C LEU A 537 25.08 -0.16 17.70
N GLN A 538 25.08 0.83 18.58
CA GLN A 538 25.78 2.11 18.36
C GLN A 538 27.18 2.04 18.98
N LEU A 539 28.19 1.82 18.13
CA LEU A 539 29.55 1.46 18.51
C LEU A 539 30.24 2.54 19.36
N ASP A 540 30.00 3.82 19.06
CA ASP A 540 30.62 4.96 19.75
C ASP A 540 30.02 5.20 21.15
N GLN A 541 28.92 4.51 21.50
CA GLN A 541 28.31 4.53 22.83
C GLN A 541 28.64 3.27 23.67
N LEU A 542 29.46 2.35 23.15
CA LEU A 542 29.89 1.16 23.88
C LEU A 542 31.15 1.44 24.69
N ASP A 543 31.08 1.27 26.01
CA ASP A 543 32.30 1.22 26.81
C ASP A 543 33.10 -0.08 26.55
N ASP A 544 34.37 -0.07 26.94
CA ASP A 544 35.30 -1.18 26.70
C ASP A 544 34.94 -2.46 27.46
N ARG A 545 34.21 -2.34 28.58
CA ARG A 545 33.77 -3.50 29.36
C ARG A 545 32.59 -4.19 28.68
N SER A 546 31.59 -3.43 28.22
CA SER A 546 30.47 -3.96 27.45
C SER A 546 30.95 -4.58 26.12
N ALA A 547 31.85 -3.90 25.40
CA ALA A 547 32.39 -4.44 24.16
C ALA A 547 33.20 -5.74 24.33
N ALA A 548 33.97 -5.87 25.42
CA ALA A 548 34.78 -7.05 25.70
C ALA A 548 33.95 -8.32 26.00
N VAL A 549 32.64 -8.21 26.27
CA VAL A 549 31.76 -9.37 26.49
C VAL A 549 31.53 -10.16 25.19
N ASP A 550 31.53 -9.50 24.03
CA ASP A 550 31.29 -10.12 22.73
C ASP A 550 32.54 -10.06 21.85
N PRO A 551 33.20 -11.21 21.56
CA PRO A 551 34.41 -11.24 20.75
C PRO A 551 34.27 -10.57 19.38
N VAL A 552 33.08 -10.59 18.77
CA VAL A 552 32.82 -9.97 17.47
C VAL A 552 32.82 -8.45 17.59
N VAL A 553 32.15 -7.90 18.60
CA VAL A 553 32.08 -6.45 18.85
C VAL A 553 33.44 -5.91 19.26
N ASN A 554 34.17 -6.64 20.11
CA ASN A 554 35.54 -6.29 20.49
C ASN A 554 36.49 -6.29 19.28
N ALA A 555 36.43 -7.31 18.41
CA ALA A 555 37.25 -7.37 17.20
C ALA A 555 36.94 -6.22 16.24
N VAL A 556 35.65 -5.88 16.04
CA VAL A 556 35.24 -4.75 15.19
C VAL A 556 35.69 -3.41 15.78
N ARG A 557 35.53 -3.16 17.09
CA ARG A 557 36.03 -1.93 17.72
C ARG A 557 37.56 -1.83 17.62
N GLY A 558 38.28 -2.93 17.80
CA GLY A 558 39.74 -2.98 17.62
C GLY A 558 40.19 -2.72 16.18
N ALA A 559 39.47 -3.25 15.18
CA ALA A 559 39.79 -3.06 13.76
C ALA A 559 39.51 -1.64 13.26
N LEU A 560 38.49 -0.96 13.79
CA LEU A 560 38.20 0.44 13.48
C LEU A 560 39.04 1.42 14.32
N GLY A 561 39.45 1.03 15.52
CA GLY A 561 40.48 1.71 16.32
C GLY A 561 40.20 3.19 16.60
N GLU A 562 41.18 4.04 16.30
CA GLU A 562 41.08 5.50 16.48
C GLU A 562 39.99 6.13 15.59
N ALA A 563 39.60 5.50 14.47
CA ALA A 563 38.56 6.03 13.58
C ALA A 563 37.14 6.02 14.21
N LEU A 564 36.93 5.28 15.30
CA LEU A 564 35.72 5.39 16.13
C LEU A 564 35.76 6.55 17.14
N HIS A 565 36.95 7.05 17.50
CA HIS A 565 37.15 7.94 18.66
C HIS A 565 37.49 9.39 18.26
N ASP A 566 37.22 9.75 17.01
CA ASP A 566 37.37 11.08 16.44
C ASP A 566 36.39 12.08 17.12
N PRO A 567 36.90 13.12 17.82
CA PRO A 567 36.06 13.98 18.67
C PRO A 567 35.25 15.05 17.92
N GLU A 568 35.15 15.00 16.57
CA GLU A 568 34.20 15.85 15.84
C GLU A 568 32.74 15.51 16.26
N GLU A 569 32.10 16.45 16.96
CA GLU A 569 30.80 16.24 17.61
C GLU A 569 29.70 15.78 16.64
N ALA A 570 28.88 14.83 17.11
CA ALA A 570 27.67 14.31 16.46
C ALA A 570 27.86 13.44 15.19
N ARG A 571 28.80 12.49 15.20
CA ARG A 571 28.86 11.35 14.25
C ARG A 571 28.40 10.04 14.91
N THR A 572 27.87 9.12 14.09
CA THR A 572 27.31 7.84 14.56
C THR A 572 27.88 6.67 13.79
N SER A 573 28.41 5.65 14.46
CA SER A 573 28.88 4.38 13.87
C SER A 573 27.99 3.24 14.35
N LEU A 574 27.41 2.48 13.42
CA LEU A 574 26.44 1.44 13.73
C LEU A 574 26.90 0.05 13.28
N MET A 575 26.44 -1.00 13.96
CA MET A 575 26.75 -2.39 13.65
C MET A 575 25.52 -3.26 13.78
N SER A 576 25.15 -4.00 12.73
CA SER A 576 24.17 -5.08 12.87
C SER A 576 24.82 -6.30 13.50
N ARG A 577 24.42 -6.62 14.74
CA ARG A 577 24.84 -7.83 15.45
C ARG A 577 23.60 -8.71 15.62
N PHE A 578 23.67 -9.93 15.11
CA PHE A 578 22.51 -10.82 14.91
C PHE A 578 21.48 -10.24 13.93
N THR A 579 21.41 -10.80 12.72
CA THR A 579 20.30 -10.62 11.78
C THR A 579 19.68 -11.99 11.54
N ILE A 580 18.47 -12.18 12.05
CA ILE A 580 17.79 -13.48 12.16
C ILE A 580 16.44 -13.39 11.43
N PRO A 581 16.35 -13.81 10.16
CA PRO A 581 15.07 -14.06 9.52
C PRO A 581 14.50 -15.42 9.94
N GLU A 582 13.20 -15.58 9.77
CA GLU A 582 12.49 -16.86 9.74
C GLU A 582 12.86 -17.65 8.48
N GLY A 583 13.00 -18.98 8.61
CA GLY A 583 13.43 -19.85 7.52
C GLY A 583 14.94 -19.78 7.22
N GLU A 584 15.34 -20.34 6.08
CA GLU A 584 16.77 -20.45 5.72
C GLU A 584 17.36 -19.10 5.28
N ARG A 585 18.58 -18.79 5.76
CA ARG A 585 19.26 -17.51 5.48
C ARG A 585 19.91 -17.42 4.09
N ARG A 586 20.10 -18.55 3.38
CA ARG A 586 20.80 -18.63 2.07
C ARG A 586 19.85 -18.70 0.87
N ALA A 587 18.55 -18.87 1.12
CA ALA A 587 17.53 -18.82 0.10
C ALA A 587 17.08 -17.37 -0.16
N LEU A 588 16.39 -17.14 -1.28
CA LEU A 588 15.58 -15.93 -1.46
C LEU A 588 14.52 -15.92 -0.36
N ASN A 589 14.70 -15.03 0.62
CA ASN A 589 13.95 -15.07 1.88
C ASN A 589 13.24 -13.71 2.12
N PRO A 590 11.90 -13.68 2.09
CA PRO A 590 11.13 -12.47 2.35
C PRO A 590 11.46 -11.77 3.69
N ALA A 591 11.73 -12.52 4.76
CA ALA A 591 12.11 -11.96 6.05
C ALA A 591 13.51 -11.35 6.01
N MET A 592 14.44 -11.92 5.22
CA MET A 592 15.73 -11.29 4.97
C MET A 592 15.56 -9.98 4.16
N ASN A 593 14.72 -9.96 3.12
CA ASN A 593 14.39 -8.73 2.40
C ASN A 593 13.87 -7.63 3.34
N ALA A 594 13.00 -8.00 4.29
CA ALA A 594 12.46 -7.07 5.27
C ALA A 594 13.54 -6.53 6.23
N LEU A 595 14.43 -7.38 6.73
CA LEU A 595 15.56 -6.93 7.56
C LEU A 595 16.55 -6.06 6.78
N GLN A 596 16.79 -6.35 5.49
CA GLN A 596 17.56 -5.48 4.60
C GLN A 596 16.84 -4.13 4.38
N MET A 597 15.50 -4.11 4.28
CA MET A 597 14.72 -2.85 4.26
C MET A 597 14.87 -2.06 5.57
N CYS A 598 14.93 -2.71 6.74
CA CYS A 598 15.26 -2.04 8.00
C CYS A 598 16.62 -1.35 7.93
N HIS A 599 17.65 -2.08 7.49
CA HIS A 599 19.02 -1.56 7.38
C HIS A 599 19.08 -0.39 6.40
N SER A 600 18.55 -0.53 5.18
CA SER A 600 18.56 0.55 4.18
C SER A 600 17.72 1.76 4.56
N THR A 601 16.65 1.58 5.33
CA THR A 601 15.88 2.71 5.87
C THR A 601 16.73 3.48 6.87
N LEU A 602 17.35 2.76 7.81
CA LEU A 602 18.24 3.34 8.81
C LEU A 602 19.45 4.04 8.17
N TRP A 603 20.07 3.46 7.14
CA TRP A 603 21.16 4.11 6.39
C TRP A 603 20.74 5.44 5.73
N ALA A 604 19.46 5.56 5.32
CA ALA A 604 18.93 6.76 4.69
C ALA A 604 18.45 7.85 5.68
N THR A 605 18.13 7.46 6.92
CA THR A 605 17.53 8.34 7.94
C THR A 605 18.44 8.66 9.13
N GLU A 606 19.53 7.92 9.33
CA GLU A 606 20.45 8.17 10.44
C GLU A 606 21.30 9.43 10.17
N PRO A 607 21.23 10.48 11.01
CA PRO A 607 22.03 11.68 10.82
C PRO A 607 23.51 11.38 11.05
N ASN A 608 24.37 11.87 10.16
CA ASN A 608 25.83 11.78 10.24
C ASN A 608 26.35 10.35 10.48
N LEU A 609 25.71 9.35 9.86
CA LEU A 609 26.20 7.98 9.84
C LEU A 609 27.62 7.96 9.25
N ARG A 610 28.58 7.44 10.01
CA ARG A 610 30.00 7.31 9.64
C ARG A 610 30.27 5.92 9.08
N PHE A 611 30.18 4.92 9.95
CA PHE A 611 30.38 3.52 9.59
C PHE A 611 29.08 2.75 9.75
N TYR A 612 28.85 1.79 8.85
CA TYR A 612 27.93 0.70 9.12
C TYR A 612 28.63 -0.64 8.94
N VAL A 613 28.58 -1.48 9.98
CA VAL A 613 29.15 -2.83 9.97
C VAL A 613 28.04 -3.87 9.85
N VAL A 614 28.14 -4.74 8.86
CA VAL A 614 27.30 -5.93 8.67
C VAL A 614 28.03 -7.15 9.21
N VAL A 615 27.44 -7.85 10.19
CA VAL A 615 27.92 -9.15 10.67
C VAL A 615 27.14 -10.26 10.00
N SER A 616 27.85 -11.20 9.36
CA SER A 616 27.27 -12.36 8.69
C SER A 616 27.80 -13.67 9.27
N VAL A 617 26.88 -14.61 9.55
CA VAL A 617 27.21 -16.02 9.89
C VAL A 617 27.43 -16.91 8.65
N HIS A 618 27.35 -16.31 7.45
CA HIS A 618 27.63 -16.92 6.16
C HIS A 618 28.47 -15.95 5.31
N PRO A 619 29.67 -15.55 5.78
CA PRO A 619 30.41 -14.44 5.17
C PRO A 619 30.69 -14.68 3.69
N ASP A 620 31.13 -15.87 3.30
CA ASP A 620 31.51 -16.16 1.91
C ASP A 620 30.31 -16.22 0.94
N HIS A 621 29.10 -16.49 1.43
CA HIS A 621 27.87 -16.46 0.62
C HIS A 621 27.39 -15.03 0.33
N PHE A 622 27.58 -14.12 1.30
CA PHE A 622 27.17 -12.73 1.19
C PHE A 622 28.30 -11.78 0.74
N ALA A 623 29.55 -12.23 0.74
CA ALA A 623 30.70 -11.43 0.26
C ALA A 623 30.47 -10.86 -1.15
N PRO A 624 30.00 -11.61 -2.17
CA PRO A 624 29.74 -11.04 -3.50
C PRO A 624 28.68 -9.93 -3.52
N LEU A 625 27.72 -9.95 -2.59
CA LEU A 625 26.72 -8.89 -2.42
C LEU A 625 27.33 -7.68 -1.69
N LEU A 626 27.97 -7.91 -0.55
CA LEU A 626 28.49 -6.85 0.31
C LEU A 626 29.67 -6.13 -0.36
N GLU A 627 30.64 -6.87 -0.88
CA GLU A 627 31.79 -6.31 -1.62
C GLU A 627 31.34 -5.69 -2.96
N GLY A 628 30.42 -6.34 -3.67
CA GLY A 628 29.81 -5.80 -4.89
C GLY A 628 28.99 -4.53 -4.67
N THR A 629 28.55 -4.26 -3.43
CA THR A 629 27.89 -3.01 -3.03
C THR A 629 28.86 -2.00 -2.39
N GLY A 630 30.14 -2.31 -2.22
CA GLY A 630 31.17 -1.40 -1.70
C GLY A 630 31.49 -1.54 -0.21
N PHE A 631 30.92 -2.53 0.50
CA PHE A 631 31.40 -2.88 1.83
C PHE A 631 32.75 -3.61 1.74
N GLN A 632 33.63 -3.39 2.71
CA GLN A 632 34.95 -4.02 2.79
C GLN A 632 34.96 -5.08 3.89
N ARG A 633 35.43 -6.30 3.58
CA ARG A 633 35.57 -7.38 4.58
C ARG A 633 36.70 -7.05 5.55
N LEU A 634 36.39 -7.04 6.84
CA LEU A 634 37.36 -6.88 7.92
C LEU A 634 38.01 -8.25 8.22
N SER A 635 39.11 -8.57 7.55
CA SER A 635 39.81 -9.86 7.69
C SER A 635 40.33 -10.14 9.12
N GLY A 636 40.59 -9.09 9.92
CA GLY A 636 40.89 -9.21 11.35
C GLY A 636 39.69 -9.54 12.24
N CYS A 637 38.49 -9.64 11.67
CA CYS A 637 37.22 -9.92 12.36
C CYS A 637 36.52 -11.18 11.83
N ASP A 638 37.23 -12.02 11.05
CA ASP A 638 36.77 -13.36 10.70
C ASP A 638 36.99 -14.30 11.91
N LEU A 639 35.89 -14.78 12.51
CA LEU A 639 35.86 -15.53 13.77
C LEU A 639 35.04 -16.82 13.63
N VAL A 640 35.24 -17.76 14.55
CA VAL A 640 34.38 -18.96 14.67
C VAL A 640 33.85 -19.06 16.10
N ILE A 641 32.53 -18.97 16.28
CA ILE A 641 31.85 -19.06 17.58
C ILE A 641 30.85 -20.21 17.52
N ASP A 642 30.93 -21.17 18.45
CA ASP A 642 30.11 -22.40 18.48
C ASP A 642 30.06 -23.14 17.11
N GLY A 643 31.14 -23.08 16.33
CA GLY A 643 31.25 -23.67 15.00
C GLY A 643 30.63 -22.85 13.86
N LEU A 644 30.03 -21.69 14.15
CA LEU A 644 29.52 -20.75 13.13
C LEU A 644 30.66 -19.85 12.62
N PRO A 645 30.92 -19.80 11.30
CA PRO A 645 31.85 -18.83 10.73
C PRO A 645 31.20 -17.45 10.70
N ILE A 646 31.81 -16.49 11.38
CA ILE A 646 31.38 -15.10 11.46
C ILE A 646 32.38 -14.25 10.66
N GLY A 647 31.89 -13.41 9.76
CA GLY A 647 32.70 -12.37 9.12
C GLY A 647 32.00 -11.02 9.16
N CYS A 648 32.80 -9.96 9.24
CA CYS A 648 32.33 -8.59 9.38
C CYS A 648 32.69 -7.76 8.14
N PHE A 649 31.76 -6.93 7.67
CA PHE A 649 31.92 -6.09 6.50
C PHE A 649 31.57 -4.65 6.85
N VAL A 650 32.43 -3.67 6.56
CA VAL A 650 32.22 -2.25 6.89
C VAL A 650 32.00 -1.42 5.62
N HIS A 651 31.06 -0.48 5.67
CA HIS A 651 30.97 0.63 4.71
C HIS A 651 31.27 1.95 5.42
N ASN A 652 31.99 2.85 4.74
CA ASN A 652 32.27 4.20 5.21
C ASN A 652 31.42 5.22 4.42
N TRP A 653 30.36 5.70 5.06
CA TRP A 653 29.42 6.65 4.50
C TRP A 653 29.95 8.08 4.40
N GLN A 654 31.14 8.36 4.97
CA GLN A 654 31.83 9.65 4.78
C GLN A 654 32.54 9.74 3.43
N THR A 655 33.06 8.61 2.93
CA THR A 655 33.74 8.54 1.63
C THR A 655 32.77 8.37 0.47
N GLU A 656 31.59 7.82 0.74
CA GLU A 656 30.50 7.67 -0.23
C GLU A 656 29.16 7.91 0.48
N PRO A 657 28.56 9.10 0.35
CA PRO A 657 27.26 9.41 0.94
C PRO A 657 26.17 8.44 0.48
N TRP A 658 25.18 8.19 1.36
CA TRP A 658 24.09 7.23 1.11
C TRP A 658 23.38 7.42 -0.25
N LEU A 659 23.14 8.67 -0.65
CA LEU A 659 22.50 8.98 -1.93
C LEU A 659 23.36 8.56 -3.12
N ASP A 660 24.65 8.88 -3.09
CA ASP A 660 25.60 8.60 -4.18
C ASP A 660 25.84 7.09 -4.31
N TRP A 661 25.97 6.39 -3.17
CA TRP A 661 25.95 4.92 -3.10
C TRP A 661 24.69 4.35 -3.75
N ARG A 662 23.51 4.93 -3.46
CA ARG A 662 22.24 4.43 -3.97
C ARG A 662 22.11 4.64 -5.47
N ASP A 663 22.49 5.81 -5.99
CA ASP A 663 22.51 6.08 -7.43
C ASP A 663 23.54 5.18 -8.16
N ARG A 664 24.74 4.95 -7.59
CA ARG A 664 25.69 3.92 -8.09
C ARG A 664 25.08 2.53 -8.10
N MET A 665 24.36 2.13 -7.06
CA MET A 665 23.71 0.82 -6.97
C MET A 665 22.58 0.61 -7.98
N LEU A 666 21.93 1.69 -8.43
CA LEU A 666 20.96 1.67 -9.53
C LEU A 666 21.65 1.56 -10.90
N ASP A 667 22.82 2.19 -11.05
CA ASP A 667 23.63 2.18 -12.28
C ASP A 667 24.46 0.90 -12.49
N MET A 668 24.57 0.03 -11.47
CA MET A 668 25.34 -1.21 -11.52
C MET A 668 24.97 -2.05 -12.77
N PRO A 669 25.93 -2.32 -13.68
CA PRO A 669 25.65 -3.02 -14.91
C PRO A 669 25.24 -4.48 -14.64
N PRO A 670 24.51 -5.13 -15.57
CA PRO A 670 24.31 -6.57 -15.51
C PRO A 670 25.66 -7.29 -15.41
N SER A 671 25.88 -7.97 -14.28
CA SER A 671 27.13 -8.69 -14.01
C SER A 671 27.41 -9.70 -15.13
N SER A 672 28.53 -9.53 -15.83
CA SER A 672 28.94 -10.37 -16.98
C SER A 672 29.39 -11.79 -16.61
N HIS A 673 28.98 -12.29 -15.44
CA HIS A 673 29.34 -13.60 -14.93
C HIS A 673 28.16 -14.58 -15.07
N ARG A 674 28.28 -15.40 -16.12
CA ARG A 674 27.56 -16.66 -16.31
C ARG A 674 27.72 -17.59 -15.11
#